data_AF-A0A966T904-F1
#
_entry.id   AF-A0A966T904-F1
#
_cell.length_a   1.000
_cell.length_b   1.000
_cell.length_c   1.000
_cell.angle_alpha   90.00
_cell.angle_beta   90.00
_cell.angle_gamma   90.00
#
_symmetry.space_group_name_H-M   'P 1'
#
loop_
_entity.id
_entity.type
_entity.pdbx_description
1 polymer ?
#
loop_
_entity_poly.entity_id
_entity_poly.type
_entity_poly.pdbx_seq_one_letter_code
_entity_poly.pdbx_strand_id
1 'polypeptide(L)'
;MTVVTIPTAERPTVAPPVVAVMVVHEPGDWFEEALSSLAAQDYPDLRLVALVTSSTSEETSGRIRGVFPSATVRTVEGNPGFGPVANQALSLVEGQDGFFLILHDDVALRPDAVSNLVEEAFRSNAAVVGPKLVEWGAPDVLQHVGLDCDREGRLVDVVDPGERDQEQHDAVRDVFALPSACLLVRNDMFREVGGFAPNIPFLGEELDFCWRVHLLGARVVVNPAAVARHRDAFHARGTLLHEIARSERHRVRTALICSPLTQLPLMFLRLVVGSLLEMVVGVFAGRGQESFAGIRAVLAVSVDAPLIAERRRALRPLRRVPGNEVTSLQLRSSARLAAFARHRRALREQQTSEVPVVAAVSAPVSRTTTFVGLALIAFVMFGNRNFVWGGLSGVGQTMPLLPADVSPLDAARAYLVGWSPNWFGSTGAAPTLLGALSVLGTLFFGNWAGLLTAVMVGAFFVAAVGAWRLCGAIGDSRVRMFGAAVYLAMPVGVMAARDGRRDAIVVWALLPWIIDFARRVAGLLRDDREVARETSVRSAGSRRSQLLASLVLLVAVASLFAPVALVVVLFVALLVLAASLITATPWRASAWFVASLLISVGGAAVLHAPWSVDFVGSGWWAKLAGPGYPATGASLLDVASFGVGNAVWRWALVAAYVPVVVAALVSRGARAAWPTRALLFVVVPLLARFAHERGAIDVRMPEPLMLAAISSLGIMLAAAGLFAEFIGGRSKSLTWRQLFCAVAVASTVVAIAPTLVASFNGRWSQPADTLGRLTGQLPNDGGLGASTSTGLGDYDVLYIGDSRLIPAGAVAVEPDAKTAQDTAGLAYGILRDGGATGIDTLPASASPMTDSLRRAVDVLVTGESLRAGRLLAPLAVRYVVVPLRDSTLHASRSLSVGEVLVARISDQLDFRRVYTATDLVIFENAAAIPTASVLDERSAVTSQQASEASLLADPLTSRGALVTGFTPYLVNTGQLSAATVHVAVPYSDRWELRVDGARIAPRVAFGATTAFDAPVAGTATLELRASFAHRLLVGVQVLLWLLVLAVTFNPSRFRGRVRAAREVV
;
A
#
# COMPACT_ATOMS: atom_id res chain seq x y z
N MET A 1 30.27 -40.26 -28.75
CA MET A 1 30.02 -39.40 -29.92
C MET A 1 29.85 -40.31 -31.12
N THR A 2 28.61 -40.61 -31.49
CA THR A 2 28.28 -41.40 -32.68
C THR A 2 27.60 -40.43 -33.62
N VAL A 3 28.35 -39.93 -34.59
CA VAL A 3 27.85 -38.98 -35.60
C VAL A 3 26.93 -39.76 -36.54
N VAL A 4 25.73 -39.23 -36.79
CA VAL A 4 24.78 -39.82 -37.73
C VAL A 4 25.18 -39.41 -39.14
N THR A 5 26.06 -40.19 -39.76
CA THR A 5 26.26 -40.11 -41.22
C THR A 5 25.04 -40.70 -41.90
N ILE A 6 24.31 -39.87 -42.65
CA ILE A 6 23.24 -40.33 -43.55
C ILE A 6 23.89 -41.22 -44.61
N PRO A 7 23.52 -42.51 -44.73
CA PRO A 7 24.03 -43.34 -45.81
C PRO A 7 23.48 -42.79 -47.13
N THR A 8 24.35 -42.28 -47.99
CA THR A 8 24.06 -42.00 -49.41
C THR A 8 23.91 -43.32 -50.15
N ALA A 9 22.79 -44.01 -49.93
CA ALA A 9 22.28 -44.98 -50.87
C ALA A 9 21.18 -44.27 -51.67
N GLU A 10 21.41 -44.06 -52.97
CA GLU A 10 20.42 -43.57 -53.92
C GLU A 10 19.18 -44.49 -53.91
N ARG A 11 18.24 -44.22 -53.01
CA ARG A 11 16.84 -44.54 -53.21
C ARG A 11 16.20 -43.26 -53.77
N PRO A 12 15.44 -43.32 -54.87
CA PRO A 12 14.68 -42.16 -55.31
C PRO A 12 13.74 -41.76 -54.17
N THR A 13 14.00 -40.62 -53.52
CA THR A 13 13.19 -40.13 -52.41
C THR A 13 11.88 -39.58 -52.98
N VAL A 14 10.81 -40.37 -52.83
CA VAL A 14 9.45 -40.00 -53.24
C VAL A 14 8.87 -38.88 -52.34
N ALA A 15 9.45 -38.65 -51.15
CA ALA A 15 9.06 -37.60 -50.20
C ALA A 15 10.28 -37.03 -49.44
N PRO A 16 10.24 -35.76 -49.00
CA PRO A 16 11.33 -35.15 -48.22
C PRO A 16 11.46 -35.78 -46.81
N PRO A 17 12.65 -35.80 -46.20
CA PRO A 17 12.83 -36.41 -44.88
C PRO A 17 12.14 -35.58 -43.78
N VAL A 18 11.45 -36.26 -42.86
CA VAL A 18 10.88 -35.66 -41.63
C VAL A 18 11.53 -36.31 -40.42
N VAL A 19 12.18 -35.50 -39.58
CA VAL A 19 12.73 -35.95 -38.30
C VAL A 19 11.84 -35.49 -37.17
N ALA A 20 11.10 -36.43 -36.56
CA ALA A 20 10.36 -36.20 -35.33
C ALA A 20 11.33 -36.07 -34.15
N VAL A 21 11.37 -34.88 -33.55
CA VAL A 21 12.17 -34.56 -32.37
C VAL A 21 11.23 -34.56 -31.17
N MET A 22 11.20 -35.69 -30.46
CA MET A 22 10.35 -35.86 -29.28
C MET A 22 11.15 -35.58 -28.01
N VAL A 23 10.70 -34.61 -27.20
CA VAL A 23 11.30 -34.33 -25.89
C VAL A 23 10.53 -35.08 -24.82
N VAL A 24 11.20 -35.98 -24.10
CA VAL A 24 10.59 -36.89 -23.12
C VAL A 24 11.10 -36.57 -21.72
N HIS A 25 10.18 -36.27 -20.81
CA HIS A 25 10.49 -35.99 -19.41
C HIS A 25 9.46 -36.63 -18.48
N GLU A 26 9.86 -37.69 -17.77
CA GLU A 26 9.00 -38.44 -16.83
C GLU A 26 7.62 -38.78 -17.45
N PRO A 27 7.60 -39.60 -18.52
CA PRO A 27 6.37 -39.93 -19.24
C PRO A 27 5.42 -40.79 -18.40
N GLY A 28 4.13 -40.43 -18.39
CA GLY A 28 3.08 -41.21 -17.73
C GLY A 28 2.46 -42.29 -18.63
N ASP A 29 1.27 -42.76 -18.24
CA ASP A 29 0.56 -43.87 -18.91
C ASP A 29 0.16 -43.57 -20.38
N TRP A 30 0.09 -42.28 -20.74
CA TRP A 30 -0.27 -41.82 -22.09
C TRP A 30 0.85 -42.03 -23.13
N PHE A 31 2.08 -42.25 -22.69
CA PHE A 31 3.25 -42.23 -23.57
C PHE A 31 3.26 -43.36 -24.60
N GLU A 32 2.72 -44.53 -24.26
CA GLU A 32 2.61 -45.66 -25.21
C GLU A 32 1.69 -45.33 -26.38
N GLU A 33 0.59 -44.63 -26.10
CA GLU A 33 -0.36 -44.17 -27.12
C GLU A 33 0.26 -43.09 -28.00
N ALA A 34 1.01 -42.15 -27.41
CA ALA A 34 1.77 -41.14 -28.15
C ALA A 34 2.79 -41.78 -29.11
N LEU A 35 3.61 -42.73 -28.63
CA LEU A 35 4.59 -43.45 -29.45
C LEU A 35 3.92 -44.26 -30.56
N SER A 36 2.86 -45.01 -30.23
CA SER A 36 2.11 -45.82 -31.20
C SER A 36 1.50 -44.96 -32.30
N SER A 37 0.99 -43.77 -31.94
CA SER A 37 0.42 -42.83 -32.91
C SER A 37 1.45 -42.27 -33.90
N LEU A 38 2.70 -42.06 -33.43
CA LEU A 38 3.81 -41.62 -34.27
C LEU A 38 4.29 -42.76 -35.18
N ALA A 39 4.31 -44.00 -34.69
CA ALA A 39 4.66 -45.18 -35.49
C ALA A 39 3.61 -45.51 -36.57
N ALA A 40 2.35 -45.12 -36.35
CA ALA A 40 1.24 -45.34 -37.26
C ALA A 40 1.10 -44.28 -38.37
N GLN A 41 2.03 -43.32 -38.48
CA GLN A 41 1.97 -42.29 -39.52
C GLN A 41 2.16 -42.87 -40.92
N ASP A 42 1.40 -42.37 -41.90
CA ASP A 42 1.44 -42.80 -43.30
C ASP A 42 2.61 -42.20 -44.12
N TYR A 43 3.52 -41.49 -43.47
CA TYR A 43 4.60 -40.77 -44.13
C TYR A 43 5.86 -41.64 -44.34
N PRO A 44 6.38 -41.78 -45.58
CA PRO A 44 7.36 -42.81 -45.92
C PRO A 44 8.81 -42.57 -45.44
N ASP A 45 9.24 -41.33 -45.17
CA ASP A 45 10.59 -41.01 -44.65
C ASP A 45 10.52 -40.28 -43.29
N LEU A 46 9.76 -40.85 -42.36
CA LEU A 46 9.67 -40.40 -40.97
C LEU A 46 10.72 -41.10 -40.09
N ARG A 47 11.52 -40.31 -39.37
CA ARG A 47 12.53 -40.80 -38.42
C ARG A 47 12.31 -40.19 -37.05
N LEU A 48 12.59 -40.94 -35.98
CA LEU A 48 12.45 -40.45 -34.60
C LEU A 48 13.82 -40.19 -33.96
N VAL A 49 13.98 -38.97 -33.44
CA VAL A 49 15.02 -38.57 -32.49
C VAL A 49 14.34 -38.26 -31.15
N ALA A 50 14.52 -39.15 -30.18
CA ALA A 50 13.96 -38.98 -28.84
C ALA A 50 15.02 -38.44 -27.87
N LEU A 51 14.70 -37.33 -27.21
CA LEU A 51 15.58 -36.64 -26.27
C LEU A 51 15.04 -36.84 -24.85
N VAL A 52 15.69 -37.72 -24.08
CA VAL A 52 15.19 -38.19 -22.78
C VAL A 52 15.92 -37.48 -21.66
N THR A 53 15.16 -36.77 -20.81
CA THR A 53 15.68 -35.98 -19.66
C THR A 53 15.29 -36.58 -18.30
N SER A 54 14.78 -37.81 -18.29
CA SER A 54 14.25 -38.45 -17.08
C SER A 54 15.34 -39.13 -16.24
N SER A 55 15.06 -39.25 -14.94
CA SER A 55 15.85 -40.11 -14.01
C SER A 55 15.74 -41.60 -14.36
N THR A 56 14.71 -41.99 -15.12
CA THR A 56 14.43 -43.35 -15.62
C THR A 56 14.77 -43.50 -17.11
N SER A 57 15.87 -42.87 -17.54
CA SER A 57 16.21 -42.75 -18.98
C SER A 57 16.41 -44.10 -19.68
N GLU A 58 16.99 -45.11 -19.02
CA GLU A 58 17.18 -46.45 -19.60
C GLU A 58 15.86 -47.17 -19.88
N GLU A 59 14.94 -47.20 -18.90
CA GLU A 59 13.62 -47.80 -19.07
C GLU A 59 12.83 -47.09 -20.17
N THR A 60 12.84 -45.76 -20.16
CA THR A 60 12.18 -44.92 -21.16
C THR A 60 12.75 -45.16 -22.56
N SER A 61 14.07 -45.31 -22.68
CA SER A 61 14.76 -45.63 -23.93
C SER A 61 14.38 -47.01 -24.46
N GLY A 62 14.21 -47.99 -23.56
CA GLY A 62 13.73 -49.34 -23.91
C GLY A 62 12.32 -49.32 -24.49
N ARG A 63 11.40 -48.56 -23.86
CA ARG A 63 10.01 -48.38 -24.33
C ARG A 63 9.97 -47.79 -25.75
N ILE A 64 10.77 -46.75 -26.01
CA ILE A 64 10.85 -46.11 -27.33
C ILE A 64 11.35 -47.08 -28.40
N ARG A 65 12.45 -47.80 -28.14
CA ARG A 65 13.00 -48.77 -29.11
C ARG A 65 12.09 -49.97 -29.36
N GLY A 66 11.24 -50.31 -28.39
CA GLY A 66 10.23 -51.37 -28.54
C GLY A 66 9.19 -51.06 -29.61
N VAL A 67 8.76 -49.79 -29.71
CA VAL A 67 7.76 -49.34 -30.69
C VAL A 67 8.41 -48.82 -31.98
N PHE A 68 9.55 -48.16 -31.87
CA PHE A 68 10.25 -47.50 -32.98
C PHE A 68 11.72 -47.97 -33.03
N PRO A 69 12.02 -49.16 -33.59
CA PRO A 69 13.36 -49.76 -33.52
C PRO A 69 14.48 -48.94 -34.17
N SER A 70 14.13 -48.13 -35.17
CA SER A 70 15.05 -47.22 -35.88
C SER A 70 15.27 -45.88 -35.16
N ALA A 71 14.66 -45.65 -33.99
CA ALA A 71 14.76 -44.39 -33.28
C ALA A 71 16.16 -44.14 -32.69
N THR A 72 16.63 -42.91 -32.85
CA THR A 72 17.82 -42.42 -32.17
C THR A 72 17.42 -41.84 -30.82
N VAL A 73 17.81 -42.52 -29.73
CA VAL A 73 17.51 -42.05 -28.37
C VAL A 73 18.76 -41.44 -27.75
N ARG A 74 18.68 -40.18 -27.31
CA ARG A 74 19.75 -39.47 -26.61
C ARG A 74 19.29 -39.06 -25.23
N THR A 75 20.03 -39.51 -24.23
CA THR A 75 19.86 -39.04 -22.85
C THR A 75 20.51 -37.66 -22.68
N VAL A 76 19.80 -36.75 -22.05
CA VAL A 76 20.25 -35.40 -21.70
C VAL A 76 20.30 -35.30 -20.19
N GLU A 77 21.46 -34.94 -19.65
CA GLU A 77 21.61 -34.77 -18.20
C GLU A 77 20.83 -33.55 -17.70
N GLY A 78 20.10 -33.73 -16.59
CA GLY A 78 19.25 -32.71 -15.98
C GLY A 78 17.97 -32.40 -16.77
N ASN A 79 17.36 -31.24 -16.49
CA ASN A 79 16.21 -30.74 -17.23
C ASN A 79 16.38 -29.23 -17.50
N PRO A 80 17.14 -28.85 -18.56
CA PRO A 80 17.39 -27.44 -18.89
C PRO A 80 16.17 -26.74 -19.51
N GLY A 81 15.06 -27.46 -19.72
CA GLY A 81 13.84 -26.95 -20.36
C GLY A 81 13.61 -27.50 -21.76
N PHE A 82 12.37 -27.40 -22.24
CA PHE A 82 11.95 -28.01 -23.52
C PHE A 82 12.72 -27.46 -24.71
N GLY A 83 12.76 -26.14 -24.86
CA GLY A 83 13.45 -25.48 -25.98
C GLY A 83 14.93 -25.85 -26.08
N PRO A 84 15.73 -25.69 -25.01
CA PRO A 84 17.13 -26.11 -24.99
C PRO A 84 17.35 -27.59 -25.33
N VAL A 85 16.45 -28.48 -24.89
CA VAL A 85 16.53 -29.91 -25.21
C VAL A 85 16.23 -30.12 -26.69
N ALA A 86 15.10 -29.62 -27.20
CA ALA A 86 14.71 -29.73 -28.60
C ALA A 86 15.81 -29.21 -29.57
N ASN A 87 16.54 -28.15 -29.18
CA ASN A 87 17.65 -27.60 -29.95
C ASN A 87 18.81 -28.58 -30.18
N GLN A 88 18.93 -29.67 -29.40
CA GLN A 88 19.96 -30.68 -29.65
C GLN A 88 19.79 -31.36 -31.00
N ALA A 89 18.59 -31.36 -31.58
CA ALA A 89 18.34 -31.84 -32.94
C ALA A 89 19.22 -31.14 -33.99
N LEU A 90 19.55 -29.85 -33.79
CA LEU A 90 20.42 -29.08 -34.67
C LEU A 90 21.83 -29.69 -34.78
N SER A 91 22.28 -30.39 -33.73
CA SER A 91 23.58 -31.06 -33.67
C SER A 91 23.56 -32.53 -34.08
N LEU A 92 22.38 -33.16 -34.05
CA LEU A 92 22.23 -34.61 -34.26
C LEU A 92 21.86 -34.97 -35.69
N VAL A 93 21.13 -34.10 -36.37
CA VAL A 93 20.70 -34.29 -37.75
C VAL A 93 21.63 -33.48 -38.65
N GLU A 94 22.18 -34.11 -39.68
CA GLU A 94 23.00 -33.44 -40.69
C GLU A 94 22.13 -33.00 -41.89
N GLY A 95 22.59 -31.99 -42.63
CA GLY A 95 21.86 -31.44 -43.78
C GLY A 95 20.85 -30.34 -43.45
N GLN A 96 20.43 -29.61 -44.48
CA GLN A 96 19.46 -28.51 -44.42
C GLN A 96 18.12 -28.84 -45.09
N ASP A 97 18.05 -29.94 -45.83
CA ASP A 97 16.84 -30.39 -46.51
C ASP A 97 15.88 -31.08 -45.54
N GLY A 98 14.58 -31.01 -45.82
CA GLY A 98 13.52 -31.66 -45.03
C GLY A 98 12.96 -30.82 -43.87
N PHE A 99 12.34 -31.51 -42.91
CA PHE A 99 11.59 -30.90 -41.81
C PHE A 99 11.94 -31.51 -40.44
N PHE A 100 11.85 -30.69 -39.41
CA PHE A 100 11.75 -31.15 -38.03
C PHE A 100 10.29 -31.16 -37.59
N LEU A 101 9.82 -32.28 -37.07
CA LEU A 101 8.54 -32.36 -36.36
C LEU A 101 8.83 -32.31 -34.86
N ILE A 102 8.77 -31.13 -34.27
CA ILE A 102 8.95 -30.93 -32.83
C ILE A 102 7.69 -31.44 -32.12
N LEU A 103 7.85 -32.35 -31.16
CA LEU A 103 6.73 -33.04 -30.51
C LEU A 103 6.96 -33.19 -29.00
N HIS A 104 5.91 -32.96 -28.21
CA HIS A 104 5.88 -33.35 -26.80
C HIS A 104 5.64 -34.86 -26.64
N ASP A 105 5.94 -35.41 -25.47
CA ASP A 105 5.67 -36.81 -25.10
C ASP A 105 4.20 -37.10 -24.73
N ASP A 106 3.34 -36.08 -24.73
CA ASP A 106 1.91 -36.13 -24.40
C ASP A 106 1.00 -35.70 -25.57
N VAL A 107 1.47 -35.95 -26.81
CA VAL A 107 0.73 -35.73 -28.05
C VAL A 107 0.55 -37.03 -28.82
N ALA A 108 -0.69 -37.32 -29.23
CA ALA A 108 -1.03 -38.44 -30.09
C ALA A 108 -1.56 -37.95 -31.44
N LEU A 109 -0.88 -38.30 -32.53
CA LEU A 109 -1.18 -37.85 -33.89
C LEU A 109 -2.22 -38.75 -34.58
N ARG A 110 -3.08 -38.17 -35.41
CA ARG A 110 -3.91 -38.95 -36.36
C ARG A 110 -3.00 -39.56 -37.46
N PRO A 111 -3.28 -40.75 -38.02
CA PRO A 111 -2.35 -41.44 -38.94
C PRO A 111 -1.90 -40.65 -40.18
N ASP A 112 -2.69 -39.69 -40.63
CA ASP A 112 -2.45 -38.83 -41.80
C ASP A 112 -1.86 -37.45 -41.43
N ALA A 113 -1.57 -37.20 -40.15
CA ALA A 113 -1.21 -35.87 -39.67
C ALA A 113 0.11 -35.36 -40.27
N VAL A 114 1.16 -36.18 -40.31
CA VAL A 114 2.47 -35.75 -40.85
C VAL A 114 2.37 -35.44 -42.34
N SER A 115 1.69 -36.28 -43.12
CA SER A 115 1.48 -36.05 -44.55
C SER A 115 0.76 -34.73 -44.82
N ASN A 116 -0.33 -34.46 -44.08
CA ASN A 116 -1.07 -33.19 -44.18
C ASN A 116 -0.22 -31.97 -43.78
N LEU A 117 0.62 -32.08 -42.74
CA LEU A 117 1.50 -30.97 -42.32
C LEU A 117 2.55 -30.67 -43.39
N VAL A 118 3.17 -31.70 -43.97
CA VAL A 118 4.19 -31.53 -45.01
C VAL A 118 3.58 -30.97 -46.29
N GLU A 119 2.44 -31.50 -46.74
CA GLU A 119 1.74 -31.01 -47.92
C GLU A 119 1.41 -29.51 -47.78
N GLU A 120 0.88 -29.10 -46.63
CA GLU A 120 0.55 -27.70 -46.39
C GLU A 120 1.79 -26.80 -46.27
N ALA A 121 2.90 -27.33 -45.75
CA ALA A 121 4.16 -26.58 -45.70
C ALA A 121 4.64 -26.18 -47.11
N PHE A 122 4.50 -27.07 -48.09
CA PHE A 122 4.78 -26.76 -49.49
C PHE A 122 3.71 -25.85 -50.10
N ARG A 123 2.42 -26.17 -49.91
CA ARG A 123 1.30 -25.44 -50.52
C ARG A 123 1.28 -23.97 -50.11
N SER A 124 1.50 -23.69 -48.83
CA SER A 124 1.50 -22.33 -48.29
C SER A 124 2.88 -21.67 -48.25
N ASN A 125 3.94 -22.39 -48.66
CA ASN A 125 5.35 -22.00 -48.43
C ASN A 125 5.59 -21.55 -46.98
N ALA A 126 5.03 -22.31 -46.03
CA ALA A 126 5.09 -21.99 -44.62
C ALA A 126 6.39 -22.50 -44.00
N ALA A 127 6.99 -21.71 -43.10
CA ALA A 127 8.16 -22.14 -42.35
C ALA A 127 7.79 -23.03 -41.17
N VAL A 128 6.63 -22.78 -40.57
CA VAL A 128 6.09 -23.53 -39.45
C VAL A 128 4.64 -23.88 -39.74
N VAL A 129 4.29 -25.16 -39.62
CA VAL A 129 2.92 -25.68 -39.75
C VAL A 129 2.57 -26.48 -38.51
N GLY A 130 1.41 -26.22 -37.92
CA GLY A 130 0.90 -26.95 -36.75
C GLY A 130 -0.46 -27.58 -37.01
N PRO A 131 -0.80 -28.68 -36.31
CA PRO A 131 -2.09 -29.33 -36.43
C PRO A 131 -3.18 -28.61 -35.62
N LYS A 132 -4.43 -28.99 -35.86
CA LYS A 132 -5.55 -28.77 -34.92
C LYS A 132 -5.36 -29.68 -33.70
N LEU A 133 -5.27 -29.10 -32.52
CA LEU A 133 -5.17 -29.82 -31.24
C LEU A 133 -6.53 -29.97 -30.59
N VAL A 134 -6.84 -31.18 -30.15
CA VAL A 134 -8.08 -31.55 -29.45
C VAL A 134 -7.78 -32.16 -28.08
N GLU A 135 -8.74 -32.13 -27.16
CA GLU A 135 -8.57 -32.67 -25.82
C GLU A 135 -8.31 -34.19 -25.85
N TRP A 136 -7.35 -34.66 -25.03
CA TRP A 136 -6.96 -36.07 -24.98
C TRP A 136 -8.13 -37.04 -24.73
N GLY A 137 -9.01 -36.70 -23.77
CA GLY A 137 -10.14 -37.52 -23.35
C GLY A 137 -11.46 -37.21 -24.07
N ALA A 138 -11.51 -36.14 -24.87
CA ALA A 138 -12.68 -35.69 -25.60
C ALA A 138 -12.26 -35.15 -26.97
N PRO A 139 -12.03 -36.03 -27.97
CA PRO A 139 -11.51 -35.63 -29.28
C PRO A 139 -12.45 -34.71 -30.07
N ASP A 140 -13.72 -34.61 -29.66
CA ASP A 140 -14.71 -33.66 -30.18
C ASP A 140 -14.57 -32.25 -29.58
N VAL A 141 -13.67 -32.03 -28.64
CA VAL A 141 -13.44 -30.73 -27.99
C VAL A 141 -12.11 -30.15 -28.48
N LEU A 142 -12.20 -28.96 -29.07
CA LEU A 142 -11.05 -28.22 -29.56
C LEU A 142 -10.23 -27.67 -28.40
N GLN A 143 -8.92 -27.87 -28.47
CA GLN A 143 -7.98 -27.30 -27.50
C GLN A 143 -7.25 -26.09 -28.08
N HIS A 144 -6.64 -26.24 -29.27
CA HIS A 144 -5.92 -25.17 -29.96
C HIS A 144 -6.07 -25.30 -31.48
N VAL A 145 -6.36 -24.20 -32.17
CA VAL A 145 -6.27 -24.12 -33.65
C VAL A 145 -5.32 -22.98 -34.04
N GLY A 146 -4.23 -22.85 -33.29
CA GLY A 146 -3.27 -21.75 -33.40
C GLY A 146 -3.65 -20.52 -32.56
N LEU A 147 -2.66 -19.65 -32.38
CA LEU A 147 -2.68 -18.59 -31.37
C LEU A 147 -2.50 -17.22 -32.03
N ASP A 148 -3.40 -16.30 -31.70
CA ASP A 148 -3.24 -14.88 -31.98
C ASP A 148 -2.36 -14.22 -30.90
N CYS A 149 -1.83 -13.03 -31.20
CA CYS A 149 -1.01 -12.26 -30.28
C CYS A 149 -1.44 -10.79 -30.28
N ASP A 150 -1.58 -10.18 -29.10
CA ASP A 150 -1.73 -8.73 -29.01
C ASP A 150 -0.40 -7.98 -29.10
N ARG A 151 -0.47 -6.65 -29.15
CA ARG A 151 0.72 -5.80 -29.26
C ARG A 151 1.63 -5.93 -28.06
N GLU A 152 1.10 -6.27 -26.88
CA GLU A 152 1.87 -6.50 -25.68
C GLU A 152 2.53 -7.90 -25.64
N GLY A 153 2.35 -8.72 -26.68
CA GLY A 153 2.92 -10.06 -26.77
C GLY A 153 2.10 -11.14 -26.07
N ARG A 154 0.85 -10.85 -25.65
CA ARG A 154 0.01 -11.86 -24.99
C ARG A 154 -0.66 -12.73 -26.03
N LEU A 155 -0.47 -14.03 -25.88
CA LEU A 155 -1.12 -15.04 -26.71
C LEU A 155 -2.59 -15.22 -26.29
N VAL A 156 -3.44 -15.47 -27.28
CA VAL A 156 -4.83 -15.86 -27.08
C VAL A 156 -5.20 -16.91 -28.12
N ASP A 157 -5.88 -17.96 -27.66
CA ASP A 157 -6.40 -18.95 -28.59
C ASP A 157 -7.53 -18.37 -29.44
N VAL A 158 -7.66 -18.89 -30.64
CA VAL A 158 -8.78 -18.60 -31.52
C VAL A 158 -10.03 -19.40 -31.09
N VAL A 159 -9.83 -20.53 -30.42
CA VAL A 159 -10.88 -21.40 -29.86
C VAL A 159 -11.26 -20.94 -28.45
N ASP A 160 -12.55 -21.04 -28.10
CA ASP A 160 -13.03 -20.83 -26.73
C ASP A 160 -12.92 -22.13 -25.88
N PRO A 161 -12.63 -22.05 -24.57
CA PRO A 161 -12.52 -23.25 -23.73
C PRO A 161 -13.79 -24.11 -23.75
N GLY A 162 -13.64 -25.39 -24.07
CA GLY A 162 -14.76 -26.35 -24.18
C GLY A 162 -15.57 -26.23 -25.48
N GLU A 163 -15.08 -25.47 -26.47
CA GLU A 163 -15.68 -25.40 -27.80
C GLU A 163 -15.58 -26.77 -28.50
N ARG A 164 -16.70 -27.25 -29.05
CA ARG A 164 -16.73 -28.51 -29.80
C ARG A 164 -16.30 -28.32 -31.24
N ASP A 165 -15.67 -29.33 -31.81
CA ASP A 165 -15.31 -29.39 -33.23
C ASP A 165 -16.56 -29.71 -34.06
N GLN A 166 -17.04 -28.71 -34.79
CA GLN A 166 -18.16 -28.74 -35.74
C GLN A 166 -17.67 -28.25 -37.12
N GLU A 167 -16.39 -28.47 -37.43
CA GLU A 167 -15.73 -28.06 -38.68
C GLU A 167 -15.62 -26.52 -38.85
N GLN A 168 -15.94 -25.74 -37.82
CA GLN A 168 -15.95 -24.27 -37.89
C GLN A 168 -14.57 -23.63 -38.01
N HIS A 169 -13.50 -24.39 -37.72
CA HIS A 169 -12.11 -23.95 -37.87
C HIS A 169 -11.32 -24.81 -38.86
N ASP A 170 -11.97 -25.45 -39.85
CA ASP A 170 -11.30 -26.37 -40.79
C ASP A 170 -10.58 -25.70 -41.97
N ALA A 171 -10.63 -24.37 -42.04
CA ALA A 171 -9.85 -23.60 -43.00
C ALA A 171 -8.41 -23.38 -42.54
N VAL A 172 -7.46 -23.65 -43.45
CA VAL A 172 -6.05 -23.28 -43.28
C VAL A 172 -5.92 -21.78 -43.12
N ARG A 173 -5.17 -21.33 -42.09
CA ARG A 173 -5.01 -19.90 -41.80
C ARG A 173 -3.62 -19.56 -41.26
N ASP A 174 -3.19 -18.32 -41.53
CA ASP A 174 -2.05 -17.72 -40.87
C ASP A 174 -2.40 -17.44 -39.40
N VAL A 175 -1.47 -17.76 -38.51
CA VAL A 175 -1.57 -17.51 -37.07
C VAL A 175 -0.29 -16.86 -36.56
N PHE A 176 -0.37 -16.12 -35.45
CA PHE A 176 0.84 -15.48 -34.94
C PHE A 176 1.80 -16.49 -34.31
N ALA A 177 1.27 -17.46 -33.56
CA ALA A 177 2.04 -18.53 -32.97
C ALA A 177 1.27 -19.85 -33.00
N LEU A 178 2.00 -20.95 -32.81
CA LEU A 178 1.47 -22.29 -32.67
C LEU A 178 1.98 -22.90 -31.36
N PRO A 179 1.19 -23.71 -30.64
CA PRO A 179 1.63 -24.37 -29.42
C PRO A 179 2.87 -25.24 -29.67
N SER A 180 3.84 -25.24 -28.75
CA SER A 180 5.05 -26.07 -28.88
C SER A 180 4.80 -27.57 -28.83
N ALA A 181 3.57 -27.98 -28.48
CA ALA A 181 3.13 -29.37 -28.40
C ALA A 181 3.40 -30.17 -29.68
N CYS A 182 3.11 -29.60 -30.85
CA CYS A 182 3.36 -30.21 -32.15
C CYS A 182 3.61 -29.14 -33.22
N LEU A 183 4.82 -29.09 -33.76
CA LEU A 183 5.25 -28.10 -34.76
C LEU A 183 6.07 -28.78 -35.86
N LEU A 184 5.59 -28.75 -37.10
CA LEU A 184 6.42 -29.04 -38.27
C LEU A 184 7.16 -27.77 -38.68
N VAL A 185 8.48 -27.80 -38.69
CA VAL A 185 9.35 -26.67 -39.04
C VAL A 185 10.29 -27.06 -40.17
N ARG A 186 10.44 -26.21 -41.18
CA ARG A 186 11.47 -26.41 -42.21
C ARG A 186 12.86 -26.41 -41.58
N ASN A 187 13.70 -27.38 -41.94
CA ASN A 187 15.03 -27.58 -41.34
C ASN A 187 15.94 -26.34 -41.54
N ASP A 188 15.95 -25.78 -42.76
CA ASP A 188 16.67 -24.54 -43.09
C ASP A 188 16.26 -23.36 -42.18
N MET A 189 14.95 -23.16 -41.98
CA MET A 189 14.41 -22.09 -41.13
C MET A 189 14.68 -22.33 -39.64
N PHE A 190 14.56 -23.56 -39.15
CA PHE A 190 14.85 -23.87 -37.73
C PHE A 190 16.32 -23.60 -37.40
N ARG A 191 17.23 -23.94 -38.31
CA ARG A 191 18.67 -23.64 -38.20
C ARG A 191 18.94 -22.16 -38.28
N GLU A 192 18.33 -21.46 -39.23
CA GLU A 192 18.54 -20.02 -39.43
C GLU A 192 18.10 -19.21 -38.20
N VAL A 193 16.94 -19.54 -37.63
CA VAL A 193 16.41 -18.92 -36.42
C VAL A 193 17.25 -19.28 -35.18
N GLY A 194 18.04 -20.36 -35.24
CA GLY A 194 18.83 -20.87 -34.13
C GLY A 194 18.01 -21.66 -33.11
N GLY A 195 16.92 -22.30 -33.56
CA GLY A 195 15.99 -23.05 -32.72
C GLY A 195 15.26 -22.20 -31.67
N PHE A 196 14.87 -22.82 -30.56
CA PHE A 196 14.24 -22.14 -29.41
C PHE A 196 15.23 -21.30 -28.60
N ALA A 197 14.70 -20.30 -27.91
CA ALA A 197 15.46 -19.44 -27.01
C ALA A 197 16.05 -20.19 -25.80
N PRO A 198 17.38 -20.23 -25.60
CA PRO A 198 17.96 -20.98 -24.48
C PRO A 198 17.67 -20.37 -23.12
N ASN A 199 17.34 -19.07 -23.07
CA ASN A 199 16.97 -18.35 -21.84
C ASN A 199 15.46 -18.41 -21.51
N ILE A 200 14.68 -19.20 -22.27
CA ILE A 200 13.25 -19.46 -22.06
C ILE A 200 13.09 -20.98 -21.91
N PRO A 201 13.25 -21.53 -20.70
CA PRO A 201 13.20 -22.97 -20.50
C PRO A 201 11.78 -23.55 -20.59
N PHE A 202 10.77 -22.76 -20.18
CA PHE A 202 9.34 -23.12 -20.16
C PHE A 202 8.47 -21.85 -20.19
N LEU A 203 7.24 -21.98 -20.69
CA LEU A 203 6.18 -20.97 -20.65
C LEU A 203 6.58 -19.65 -21.35
N GLY A 204 6.72 -19.70 -22.67
CA GLY A 204 6.96 -18.54 -23.55
C GLY A 204 7.73 -18.86 -24.84
N GLU A 205 8.09 -20.12 -25.02
CA GLU A 205 8.83 -20.68 -26.16
C GLU A 205 8.09 -20.48 -27.48
N GLU A 206 6.77 -20.74 -27.53
CA GLU A 206 5.99 -20.55 -28.75
C GLU A 206 5.97 -19.09 -29.22
N LEU A 207 5.79 -18.15 -28.28
CA LEU A 207 5.76 -16.72 -28.57
C LEU A 207 7.09 -16.25 -29.14
N ASP A 208 8.19 -16.60 -28.46
CA ASP A 208 9.53 -16.18 -28.89
C ASP A 208 9.94 -16.80 -30.22
N PHE A 209 9.70 -18.11 -30.39
CA PHE A 209 10.07 -18.82 -31.60
C PHE A 209 9.30 -18.31 -32.82
N CYS A 210 7.96 -18.28 -32.76
CA CYS A 210 7.15 -17.85 -33.89
C CYS A 210 7.35 -16.37 -34.22
N TRP A 211 7.55 -15.50 -33.21
CA TRP A 211 7.85 -14.09 -33.46
C TRP A 211 9.20 -13.93 -34.17
N ARG A 212 10.24 -14.71 -33.82
CA ARG A 212 11.51 -14.69 -34.54
C ARG A 212 11.40 -15.22 -35.97
N VAL A 213 10.55 -16.22 -36.21
CA VAL A 213 10.22 -16.69 -37.57
C VAL A 213 9.58 -15.55 -38.38
N HIS A 214 8.62 -14.81 -37.81
CA HIS A 214 8.03 -13.64 -38.47
C HIS A 214 9.06 -12.55 -38.78
N LEU A 215 10.11 -12.37 -37.95
CA LEU A 215 11.18 -11.40 -38.24
C LEU A 215 11.99 -11.73 -39.51
N LEU A 216 12.02 -13.00 -39.92
CA LEU A 216 12.63 -13.45 -41.18
C LEU A 216 11.71 -13.26 -42.40
N GLY A 217 10.46 -12.82 -42.20
CA GLY A 217 9.43 -12.75 -43.25
C GLY A 217 8.80 -14.10 -43.59
N ALA A 218 8.97 -15.09 -42.70
CA ALA A 218 8.45 -16.44 -42.89
C ALA A 218 7.04 -16.60 -42.31
N ARG A 219 6.23 -17.47 -42.92
CA ARG A 219 4.82 -17.71 -42.52
C ARG A 219 4.68 -18.82 -41.49
N VAL A 220 3.72 -18.64 -40.59
CA VAL A 220 3.31 -19.60 -39.56
C VAL A 220 1.83 -19.91 -39.76
N VAL A 221 1.51 -21.19 -40.00
CA VAL A 221 0.18 -21.61 -40.48
C VAL A 221 -0.35 -22.77 -39.65
N VAL A 222 -1.65 -22.78 -39.35
CA VAL A 222 -2.32 -23.97 -38.83
C VAL A 222 -2.97 -24.74 -39.98
N ASN A 223 -2.76 -26.06 -40.03
CA ASN A 223 -3.47 -26.97 -40.93
C ASN A 223 -4.48 -27.82 -40.12
N PRO A 224 -5.78 -27.47 -40.16
CA PRO A 224 -6.80 -28.21 -39.42
C PRO A 224 -7.04 -29.64 -39.91
N ALA A 225 -6.63 -29.96 -41.15
CA ALA A 225 -6.70 -31.33 -41.67
C ALA A 225 -5.75 -32.27 -40.93
N ALA A 226 -4.64 -31.76 -40.40
CA ALA A 226 -3.79 -32.49 -39.47
C ALA A 226 -4.37 -32.35 -38.05
N VAL A 227 -4.68 -33.48 -37.40
CA VAL A 227 -5.29 -33.50 -36.06
C VAL A 227 -4.38 -34.22 -35.07
N ALA A 228 -4.24 -33.67 -33.86
CA ALA A 228 -3.53 -34.32 -32.76
C ALA A 228 -4.29 -34.16 -31.44
N ARG A 229 -4.31 -35.23 -30.64
CA ARG A 229 -4.80 -35.20 -29.25
C ARG A 229 -3.67 -34.78 -28.33
N HIS A 230 -3.93 -33.82 -27.46
CA HIS A 230 -2.94 -33.29 -26.51
C HIS A 230 -3.50 -33.27 -25.08
N ARG A 231 -2.67 -33.70 -24.13
CA ARG A 231 -3.07 -33.85 -22.71
C ARG A 231 -2.82 -32.61 -21.88
N ASP A 232 -1.94 -31.72 -22.34
CA ASP A 232 -1.50 -30.52 -21.60
C ASP A 232 -0.83 -30.82 -20.25
N ALA A 233 -0.20 -32.00 -20.15
CA ALA A 233 0.52 -32.42 -18.95
C ALA A 233 1.83 -31.63 -18.78
N PHE A 234 2.32 -31.00 -19.85
CA PHE A 234 3.49 -30.13 -19.84
C PHE A 234 3.39 -28.99 -18.82
N HIS A 235 2.22 -28.38 -18.66
CA HIS A 235 1.98 -27.34 -17.65
C HIS A 235 2.08 -27.89 -16.21
N ALA A 236 1.63 -29.11 -15.96
CA ALA A 236 1.66 -29.74 -14.63
C ALA A 236 3.07 -30.17 -14.16
N ARG A 237 4.04 -30.27 -15.08
CA ARG A 237 5.45 -30.63 -14.80
C ARG A 237 6.32 -29.42 -14.41
N GLY A 238 5.77 -28.21 -14.51
CA GLY A 238 6.34 -27.02 -13.89
C GLY A 238 6.22 -27.07 -12.38
N THR A 239 7.22 -26.56 -11.64
CA THR A 239 7.04 -26.32 -10.21
C THR A 239 5.94 -25.26 -10.00
N LEU A 240 4.74 -25.73 -9.62
CA LEU A 240 3.44 -25.05 -9.41
C LEU A 240 3.44 -23.65 -8.78
N LEU A 241 4.54 -23.18 -8.20
CA LEU A 241 4.53 -22.00 -7.35
C LEU A 241 4.58 -20.66 -8.11
N HIS A 242 4.99 -20.57 -9.39
CA HIS A 242 5.14 -19.27 -10.09
C HIS A 242 4.94 -19.28 -11.62
N GLU A 243 4.21 -20.22 -12.21
CA GLU A 243 4.02 -20.33 -13.67
C GLU A 243 3.61 -19.01 -14.33
N ILE A 244 2.62 -18.32 -13.74
CA ILE A 244 2.10 -17.04 -14.22
C ILE A 244 3.18 -15.93 -14.20
N ALA A 245 3.98 -15.87 -13.13
CA ALA A 245 5.04 -14.85 -13.03
C ALA A 245 6.20 -15.11 -14.00
N ARG A 246 6.49 -16.38 -14.31
CA ARG A 246 7.50 -16.75 -15.30
C ARG A 246 7.01 -16.44 -16.71
N SER A 247 5.80 -16.87 -17.06
CA SER A 247 5.15 -16.59 -18.34
C SER A 247 5.08 -15.09 -18.62
N GLU A 248 4.63 -14.28 -17.65
CA GLU A 248 4.55 -12.82 -17.81
C GLU A 248 5.93 -12.17 -17.99
N ARG A 249 6.97 -12.66 -17.29
CA ARG A 249 8.35 -12.17 -17.46
C ARG A 249 8.91 -12.53 -18.83
N HIS A 250 8.68 -13.76 -19.31
CA HIS A 250 9.09 -14.19 -20.65
C HIS A 250 8.36 -13.38 -21.72
N ARG A 251 7.04 -13.20 -21.60
CA ARG A 251 6.24 -12.36 -22.49
C ARG A 251 6.80 -10.94 -22.61
N VAL A 252 7.03 -10.27 -21.47
CA VAL A 252 7.59 -8.90 -21.44
C VAL A 252 8.98 -8.86 -22.10
N ARG A 253 9.85 -9.84 -21.81
CA ARG A 253 11.17 -9.94 -22.45
C ARG A 253 11.04 -10.11 -23.96
N THR A 254 10.26 -11.07 -24.42
CA THR A 254 10.07 -11.37 -25.85
C THR A 254 9.49 -10.17 -26.58
N ALA A 255 8.47 -9.51 -26.02
CA ALA A 255 7.90 -8.30 -26.61
C ALA A 255 8.95 -7.18 -26.76
N LEU A 256 9.78 -6.95 -25.74
CA LEU A 256 10.86 -5.95 -25.78
C LEU A 256 12.05 -6.38 -26.66
N ILE A 257 12.31 -7.68 -26.83
CA ILE A 257 13.39 -8.21 -27.66
C ILE A 257 13.01 -8.16 -29.15
N CYS A 258 11.79 -8.57 -29.50
CA CYS A 258 11.34 -8.69 -30.89
C CYS A 258 10.79 -7.38 -31.47
N SER A 259 10.31 -6.43 -30.65
CA SER A 259 9.82 -5.13 -31.14
C SER A 259 10.92 -4.28 -31.83
N PRO A 260 10.59 -3.49 -32.87
CA PRO A 260 11.55 -2.58 -33.48
C PRO A 260 11.93 -1.44 -32.52
N LEU A 261 13.14 -0.88 -32.68
CA LEU A 261 13.69 0.13 -31.76
C LEU A 261 12.80 1.39 -31.69
N THR A 262 12.18 1.77 -32.80
CA THR A 262 11.27 2.92 -32.92
C THR A 262 9.97 2.76 -32.15
N GLN A 263 9.54 1.52 -31.88
CA GLN A 263 8.30 1.25 -31.14
C GLN A 263 8.55 0.94 -29.66
N LEU A 264 9.80 0.78 -29.22
CA LEU A 264 10.12 0.43 -27.84
C LEU A 264 9.55 1.39 -26.79
N PRO A 265 9.63 2.73 -26.94
CA PRO A 265 9.07 3.63 -25.93
C PRO A 265 7.55 3.44 -25.77
N LEU A 266 6.84 3.29 -26.89
CA LEU A 266 5.40 3.05 -26.90
C LEU A 266 5.04 1.66 -26.37
N MET A 267 5.83 0.64 -26.70
CA MET A 267 5.68 -0.73 -26.20
C MET A 267 5.85 -0.78 -24.68
N PHE A 268 6.92 -0.17 -24.17
CA PHE A 268 7.17 -0.11 -22.74
C PHE A 268 6.06 0.65 -22.00
N LEU A 269 5.61 1.79 -22.56
CA LEU A 269 4.47 2.52 -22.02
C LEU A 269 3.20 1.66 -21.98
N ARG A 270 2.90 0.90 -23.06
CA ARG A 270 1.76 -0.03 -23.09
C ARG A 270 1.87 -1.13 -22.06
N LEU A 271 3.06 -1.71 -21.87
CA LEU A 271 3.29 -2.74 -20.86
C LEU A 271 3.08 -2.19 -19.43
N VAL A 272 3.56 -0.98 -19.15
CA VAL A 272 3.37 -0.29 -17.85
C VAL A 272 1.89 -0.01 -17.63
N VAL A 273 1.23 0.69 -18.55
CA VAL A 273 -0.17 1.09 -18.43
C VAL A 273 -1.10 -0.14 -18.39
N GLY A 274 -0.87 -1.11 -19.27
CA GLY A 274 -1.61 -2.37 -19.31
C GLY A 274 -1.48 -3.15 -18.01
N SER A 275 -0.27 -3.31 -17.48
CA SER A 275 -0.05 -4.02 -16.20
C SER A 275 -0.67 -3.27 -15.00
N LEU A 276 -0.63 -1.94 -14.99
CA LEU A 276 -1.28 -1.13 -13.96
C LEU A 276 -2.81 -1.25 -14.01
N LEU A 277 -3.39 -1.15 -15.21
CA LEU A 277 -4.84 -1.31 -15.42
C LEU A 277 -5.28 -2.72 -15.02
N GLU A 278 -4.50 -3.74 -15.38
CA GLU A 278 -4.74 -5.12 -14.97
C GLU A 278 -4.65 -5.29 -13.46
N MET A 279 -3.68 -4.67 -12.78
CA MET A 279 -3.61 -4.71 -11.32
C MET A 279 -4.87 -4.10 -10.70
N VAL A 280 -5.30 -2.93 -11.16
CA VAL A 280 -6.51 -2.27 -10.65
C VAL A 280 -7.71 -3.19 -10.83
N VAL A 281 -7.96 -3.69 -12.04
CA VAL A 281 -9.09 -4.58 -12.33
C VAL A 281 -8.98 -5.90 -11.57
N GLY A 282 -7.78 -6.49 -11.52
CA GLY A 282 -7.47 -7.75 -10.89
C GLY A 282 -7.67 -7.74 -9.38
N VAL A 283 -7.34 -6.63 -8.71
CA VAL A 283 -7.60 -6.45 -7.29
C VAL A 283 -9.10 -6.55 -7.02
N PHE A 284 -9.95 -5.81 -7.75
CA PHE A 284 -11.40 -5.88 -7.54
C PHE A 284 -12.03 -7.20 -8.02
N ALA A 285 -11.40 -7.85 -9.01
CA ALA A 285 -11.82 -9.14 -9.55
C ALA A 285 -11.44 -10.36 -8.68
N GLY A 286 -10.61 -10.17 -7.65
CA GLY A 286 -10.06 -11.29 -6.87
C GLY A 286 -8.88 -12.01 -7.52
N ARG A 287 -8.41 -11.55 -8.69
CA ARG A 287 -7.25 -12.06 -9.44
C ARG A 287 -5.97 -11.26 -9.17
N GLY A 288 -5.82 -10.77 -7.94
CA GLY A 288 -4.73 -9.88 -7.55
C GLY A 288 -3.36 -10.50 -7.80
N GLN A 289 -3.16 -11.78 -7.47
CA GLN A 289 -1.88 -12.47 -7.65
C GLN A 289 -1.43 -12.54 -9.11
N GLU A 290 -2.35 -12.87 -10.03
CA GLU A 290 -2.11 -12.86 -11.47
C GLU A 290 -1.71 -11.48 -11.97
N SER A 291 -2.36 -10.44 -11.44
CA SER A 291 -2.16 -9.07 -11.91
C SER A 291 -0.88 -8.45 -11.36
N PHE A 292 -0.44 -8.86 -10.16
CA PHE A 292 0.88 -8.52 -9.63
C PHE A 292 2.03 -9.15 -10.44
N ALA A 293 1.80 -10.28 -11.12
CA ALA A 293 2.81 -10.91 -11.96
C ALA A 293 3.23 -10.02 -13.13
N GLY A 294 2.26 -9.36 -13.80
CA GLY A 294 2.53 -8.42 -14.89
C GLY A 294 3.37 -7.22 -14.47
N ILE A 295 3.02 -6.57 -13.35
CA ILE A 295 3.80 -5.44 -12.82
C ILE A 295 5.21 -5.88 -12.44
N ARG A 296 5.34 -7.04 -11.78
CA ARG A 296 6.67 -7.59 -11.44
C ARG A 296 7.51 -7.88 -12.68
N ALA A 297 6.89 -8.35 -13.76
CA ALA A 297 7.58 -8.56 -15.03
C ALA A 297 8.07 -7.24 -15.64
N VAL A 298 7.27 -6.18 -15.60
CA VAL A 298 7.68 -4.84 -16.07
C VAL A 298 8.80 -4.25 -15.21
N LEU A 299 8.72 -4.35 -13.88
CA LEU A 299 9.79 -3.88 -12.99
C LEU A 299 11.09 -4.67 -13.18
N ALA A 300 11.00 -5.97 -13.48
CA ALA A 300 12.15 -6.82 -13.76
C ALA A 300 12.92 -6.41 -15.03
N VAL A 301 12.36 -5.56 -15.91
CA VAL A 301 13.06 -5.00 -17.07
C VAL A 301 14.32 -4.25 -16.67
N SER A 302 14.32 -3.56 -15.52
CA SER A 302 15.51 -2.86 -14.99
C SER A 302 16.68 -3.81 -14.72
N VAL A 303 16.36 -5.04 -14.27
CA VAL A 303 17.34 -6.11 -14.00
C VAL A 303 17.69 -6.86 -15.28
N ASP A 304 16.72 -7.06 -16.17
CA ASP A 304 16.85 -7.83 -17.41
C ASP A 304 17.41 -7.02 -18.59
N ALA A 305 17.65 -5.71 -18.41
CA ALA A 305 18.09 -4.82 -19.47
C ALA A 305 19.36 -5.29 -20.22
N PRO A 306 20.41 -5.81 -19.56
CA PRO A 306 21.60 -6.31 -20.26
C PRO A 306 21.27 -7.49 -21.18
N LEU A 307 20.49 -8.46 -20.69
CA LEU A 307 20.04 -9.63 -21.44
C LEU A 307 19.18 -9.22 -22.63
N ILE A 308 18.25 -8.27 -22.44
CA ILE A 308 17.40 -7.75 -23.52
C ILE A 308 18.28 -7.08 -24.59
N ALA A 309 19.26 -6.26 -24.21
CA ALA A 309 20.16 -5.60 -25.15
C ALA A 309 21.02 -6.60 -25.94
N GLU A 310 21.58 -7.60 -25.28
CA GLU A 310 22.37 -8.67 -25.89
C GLU A 310 21.53 -9.45 -26.93
N ARG A 311 20.35 -9.92 -26.54
CA ARG A 311 19.45 -10.68 -27.42
C ARG A 311 18.98 -9.84 -28.60
N ARG A 312 18.71 -8.55 -28.41
CA ARG A 312 18.39 -7.64 -29.53
C ARG A 312 19.52 -7.51 -30.54
N ARG A 313 20.78 -7.48 -30.08
CA ARG A 313 21.96 -7.46 -30.98
C ARG A 313 22.06 -8.78 -31.76
N ALA A 314 21.87 -9.91 -31.07
CA ALA A 314 21.89 -11.24 -31.70
C ALA A 314 20.76 -11.43 -32.74
N LEU A 315 19.60 -10.79 -32.55
CA LEU A 315 18.49 -10.84 -33.50
C LEU A 315 18.59 -9.84 -34.65
N ARG A 316 19.52 -8.86 -34.60
CA ARG A 316 19.69 -7.87 -35.66
C ARG A 316 19.87 -8.49 -37.06
N PRO A 317 20.70 -9.53 -37.28
CA PRO A 317 20.85 -10.15 -38.59
C PRO A 317 19.59 -10.91 -39.06
N LEU A 318 18.73 -11.36 -38.14
CA LEU A 318 17.50 -12.10 -38.48
C LEU A 318 16.32 -11.18 -38.86
N ARG A 319 16.46 -9.85 -38.73
CA ARG A 319 15.37 -8.91 -39.07
C ARG A 319 15.40 -8.57 -40.55
N ARG A 320 14.68 -9.36 -41.35
CA ARG A 320 14.53 -9.18 -42.81
C ARG A 320 13.32 -8.33 -43.18
N VAL A 321 12.27 -8.34 -42.36
CA VAL A 321 11.05 -7.54 -42.58
C VAL A 321 10.96 -6.32 -41.65
N PRO A 322 10.33 -5.23 -42.10
CA PRO A 322 10.08 -4.07 -41.25
C PRO A 322 9.09 -4.41 -40.13
N GLY A 323 9.28 -3.80 -38.95
CA GLY A 323 8.50 -4.16 -37.77
C GLY A 323 6.99 -3.90 -37.89
N ASN A 324 6.55 -3.04 -38.81
CA ASN A 324 5.13 -2.82 -39.08
C ASN A 324 4.44 -4.06 -39.66
N GLU A 325 5.12 -4.84 -40.51
CA GLU A 325 4.62 -6.07 -41.12
C GLU A 325 4.31 -7.13 -40.05
N VAL A 326 5.22 -7.30 -39.08
CA VAL A 326 4.98 -8.20 -37.95
C VAL A 326 3.86 -7.67 -37.05
N THR A 327 3.78 -6.36 -36.80
CA THR A 327 2.69 -5.80 -36.00
C THR A 327 1.32 -5.83 -36.70
N SER A 328 1.27 -5.98 -38.03
CA SER A 328 -0.01 -6.19 -38.74
C SER A 328 -0.59 -7.58 -38.55
N LEU A 329 0.25 -8.56 -38.18
CA LEU A 329 -0.18 -9.90 -37.76
C LEU A 329 -0.69 -9.95 -36.32
N GLN A 330 -0.50 -8.87 -35.55
CA GLN A 330 -0.96 -8.76 -34.17
C GLN A 330 -2.34 -8.12 -34.08
N LEU A 331 -3.11 -8.53 -33.07
CA LEU A 331 -4.40 -7.93 -32.76
C LEU A 331 -4.24 -6.44 -32.43
N ARG A 332 -5.11 -5.61 -33.01
CA ARG A 332 -5.21 -4.19 -32.65
C ARG A 332 -5.79 -3.98 -31.25
N SER A 333 -6.66 -4.90 -30.82
CA SER A 333 -7.23 -4.96 -29.46
C SER A 333 -6.37 -5.83 -28.55
N SER A 334 -6.55 -5.69 -27.24
CA SER A 334 -5.90 -6.61 -26.29
C SER A 334 -6.45 -8.03 -26.43
N ALA A 335 -5.58 -9.02 -26.22
CA ALA A 335 -5.88 -10.45 -26.28
C ALA A 335 -7.08 -10.81 -25.38
N ARG A 336 -7.15 -10.19 -24.19
CA ARG A 336 -8.25 -10.40 -23.23
C ARG A 336 -9.58 -9.83 -23.68
N LEU A 337 -9.58 -8.68 -24.36
CA LEU A 337 -10.80 -8.10 -24.90
C LEU A 337 -11.33 -8.96 -26.04
N ALA A 338 -10.44 -9.49 -26.88
CA ALA A 338 -10.77 -10.41 -27.95
C ALA A 338 -11.38 -11.72 -27.40
N ALA A 339 -10.72 -12.36 -26.43
CA ALA A 339 -11.25 -13.54 -25.73
C ALA A 339 -12.62 -13.27 -25.08
N PHE A 340 -12.76 -12.13 -24.40
CA PHE A 340 -14.02 -11.76 -23.76
C PHE A 340 -15.15 -11.50 -24.77
N ALA A 341 -14.85 -10.86 -25.90
CA ALA A 341 -15.83 -10.61 -26.95
C ALA A 341 -16.28 -11.91 -27.63
N ARG A 342 -15.37 -12.86 -27.84
CA ARG A 342 -15.65 -14.20 -28.38
C ARG A 342 -16.50 -15.03 -27.43
N HIS A 343 -16.09 -15.14 -26.16
CA HIS A 343 -16.87 -15.83 -25.13
C HIS A 343 -18.31 -15.31 -25.00
N ARG A 344 -18.54 -14.00 -25.24
CA ARG A 344 -19.89 -13.41 -25.25
C ARG A 344 -20.75 -13.88 -26.44
N ARG A 345 -20.14 -14.13 -27.60
CA ARG A 345 -20.82 -14.69 -28.78
C ARG A 345 -21.16 -16.16 -28.52
N ALA A 346 -20.20 -16.94 -28.03
CA ALA A 346 -20.40 -18.34 -27.66
C ALA A 346 -21.53 -18.51 -26.62
N LEU A 347 -21.56 -17.69 -25.57
CA LEU A 347 -22.65 -17.73 -24.58
C LEU A 347 -24.03 -17.36 -25.15
N ARG A 348 -24.10 -16.52 -26.20
CA ARG A 348 -25.36 -16.20 -26.88
C ARG A 348 -25.84 -17.35 -27.75
N GLU A 349 -24.92 -18.05 -28.39
CA GLU A 349 -25.19 -19.24 -29.21
C GLU A 349 -25.52 -20.47 -28.33
N GLN A 350 -24.93 -20.58 -27.14
CA GLN A 350 -25.26 -21.63 -26.18
C GLN A 350 -26.63 -21.43 -25.49
N GLN A 351 -27.15 -20.21 -25.41
CA GLN A 351 -28.52 -19.98 -24.91
C GLN A 351 -29.62 -20.57 -25.81
N THR A 352 -29.26 -21.04 -27.02
CA THR A 352 -30.17 -21.71 -27.96
C THR A 352 -30.03 -23.24 -28.01
N SER A 353 -29.18 -23.88 -27.19
CA SER A 353 -29.02 -25.35 -27.17
C SER A 353 -29.31 -25.97 -25.80
N GLU A 354 -30.04 -27.09 -25.79
CA GLU A 354 -30.60 -27.75 -24.58
C GLU A 354 -29.63 -28.67 -23.79
N VAL A 355 -28.33 -28.65 -24.06
CA VAL A 355 -27.40 -29.65 -23.48
C VAL A 355 -26.60 -29.08 -22.28
N PRO A 356 -26.56 -29.76 -21.12
CA PRO A 356 -25.79 -29.32 -19.96
C PRO A 356 -24.29 -29.67 -20.11
N VAL A 357 -23.42 -28.69 -19.88
CA VAL A 357 -21.95 -28.87 -19.90
C VAL A 357 -21.40 -29.18 -18.50
N VAL A 358 -20.50 -30.16 -18.45
CA VAL A 358 -19.73 -30.61 -17.29
C VAL A 358 -18.49 -29.72 -17.09
N ALA A 359 -18.18 -29.48 -15.81
CA ALA A 359 -16.95 -28.91 -15.24
C ALA A 359 -16.78 -27.38 -15.21
N ALA A 360 -16.28 -26.94 -14.05
CA ALA A 360 -16.24 -25.57 -13.57
C ALA A 360 -15.19 -24.73 -14.30
N VAL A 361 -15.65 -23.90 -15.23
CA VAL A 361 -14.86 -22.78 -15.74
C VAL A 361 -14.83 -21.69 -14.66
N SER A 362 -13.63 -21.16 -14.41
CA SER A 362 -13.40 -20.01 -13.55
C SER A 362 -14.31 -18.86 -13.98
N ALA A 363 -15.31 -18.56 -13.16
CA ALA A 363 -16.37 -17.62 -13.50
C ALA A 363 -15.78 -16.28 -14.00
N PRO A 364 -16.16 -15.79 -15.19
CA PRO A 364 -15.70 -14.50 -15.65
C PRO A 364 -16.11 -13.42 -14.65
N VAL A 365 -15.19 -12.48 -14.41
CA VAL A 365 -15.38 -11.35 -13.52
C VAL A 365 -16.71 -10.68 -13.86
N SER A 366 -17.61 -10.60 -12.87
CA SER A 366 -18.90 -9.96 -13.06
C SER A 366 -18.68 -8.50 -13.48
N ARG A 367 -19.16 -8.11 -14.68
CA ARG A 367 -19.03 -6.74 -15.25
C ARG A 367 -19.41 -5.66 -14.24
N THR A 368 -20.40 -5.95 -13.40
CA THR A 368 -20.85 -5.08 -12.32
C THR A 368 -19.76 -4.83 -11.27
N THR A 369 -18.97 -5.84 -10.89
CA THR A 369 -17.88 -5.71 -9.91
C THR A 369 -16.77 -4.80 -10.45
N THR A 370 -16.37 -4.97 -11.72
CA THR A 370 -15.37 -4.10 -12.35
C THR A 370 -15.87 -2.68 -12.50
N PHE A 371 -17.13 -2.49 -12.95
CA PHE A 371 -17.72 -1.16 -13.10
C PHE A 371 -17.83 -0.43 -11.75
N VAL A 372 -18.31 -1.11 -10.70
CA VAL A 372 -18.37 -0.53 -9.36
C VAL A 372 -16.97 -0.21 -8.83
N GLY A 373 -15.96 -1.04 -9.10
CA GLY A 373 -14.57 -0.77 -8.72
C GLY A 373 -14.02 0.49 -9.37
N LEU A 374 -14.24 0.65 -10.68
CA LEU A 374 -13.89 1.86 -11.41
C LEU A 374 -14.67 3.08 -10.92
N ALA A 375 -15.96 2.92 -10.62
CA ALA A 375 -16.79 3.99 -10.07
C ALA A 375 -16.30 4.44 -8.68
N LEU A 376 -15.85 3.52 -7.82
CA LEU A 376 -15.25 3.87 -6.53
C LEU A 376 -13.93 4.61 -6.71
N ILE A 377 -13.07 4.18 -7.62
CA ILE A 377 -11.84 4.92 -7.94
C ILE A 377 -12.17 6.32 -8.45
N ALA A 378 -13.11 6.43 -9.39
CA ALA A 378 -13.55 7.70 -9.94
C ALA A 378 -14.13 8.61 -8.84
N PHE A 379 -14.91 8.05 -7.90
CA PHE A 379 -15.44 8.78 -6.75
C PHE A 379 -14.33 9.33 -5.84
N VAL A 380 -13.34 8.49 -5.47
CA VAL A 380 -12.20 8.94 -4.66
C VAL A 380 -11.42 10.03 -5.39
N MET A 381 -11.08 9.81 -6.66
CA MET A 381 -10.32 10.79 -7.45
C MET A 381 -11.09 12.09 -7.65
N PHE A 382 -12.40 12.02 -7.92
CA PHE A 382 -13.25 13.19 -8.09
C PHE A 382 -13.39 13.99 -6.79
N GLY A 383 -13.61 13.32 -5.66
CA GLY A 383 -13.75 13.96 -4.35
C GLY A 383 -12.46 14.56 -3.80
N ASN A 384 -11.29 14.02 -4.20
CA ASN A 384 -9.97 14.49 -3.76
C ASN A 384 -9.23 15.34 -4.82
N ARG A 385 -9.85 15.67 -5.96
CA ARG A 385 -9.16 16.29 -7.10
C ARG A 385 -8.44 17.59 -6.73
N ASN A 386 -9.00 18.43 -5.87
CA ASN A 386 -8.36 19.69 -5.48
C ASN A 386 -7.23 19.47 -4.48
N PHE A 387 -7.22 18.37 -3.73
CA PHE A 387 -6.04 18.01 -2.92
C PHE A 387 -4.88 17.56 -3.79
N VAL A 388 -5.15 16.75 -4.82
CA VAL A 388 -4.12 16.24 -5.74
C VAL A 388 -3.46 17.36 -6.54
N TRP A 389 -4.26 18.31 -7.04
CA TRP A 389 -3.75 19.38 -7.91
C TRP A 389 -3.47 20.70 -7.19
N GLY A 390 -4.22 21.01 -6.13
CA GLY A 390 -4.13 22.27 -5.38
C GLY A 390 -3.48 22.16 -4.01
N GLY A 391 -3.12 20.96 -3.56
CA GLY A 391 -2.55 20.70 -2.23
C GLY A 391 -3.60 20.69 -1.12
N LEU A 392 -3.17 20.30 0.08
CA LEU A 392 -3.99 20.33 1.29
C LEU A 392 -3.98 21.73 1.91
N SER A 393 -5.13 22.17 2.43
CA SER A 393 -5.17 23.37 3.28
C SER A 393 -4.52 23.07 4.63
N GLY A 394 -3.83 24.03 5.24
CA GLY A 394 -3.25 23.90 6.58
C GLY A 394 -4.30 23.95 7.69
N VAL A 395 -5.16 22.93 7.77
CA VAL A 395 -6.21 22.77 8.79
C VAL A 395 -5.81 21.65 9.74
N GLY A 396 -5.80 21.88 11.06
CA GLY A 396 -5.45 20.84 12.04
C GLY A 396 -4.13 20.14 11.71
N GLN A 397 -4.15 18.81 11.61
CA GLN A 397 -2.98 17.96 11.32
C GLN A 397 -2.67 17.81 9.81
N THR A 398 -3.33 18.58 8.93
CA THR A 398 -3.02 18.64 7.49
C THR A 398 -1.96 19.69 7.12
N MET A 399 -1.32 20.30 8.13
CA MET A 399 -0.09 21.06 7.98
C MET A 399 1.08 20.18 7.50
N PRO A 400 2.06 20.73 6.75
CA PRO A 400 3.24 19.98 6.32
C PRO A 400 3.91 19.24 7.48
N LEU A 401 4.32 17.99 7.27
CA LEU A 401 4.83 17.12 8.34
C LEU A 401 6.09 17.66 9.02
N LEU A 402 6.95 18.33 8.25
CA LEU A 402 8.18 18.99 8.66
C LEU A 402 8.32 20.30 7.85
N PRO A 403 9.14 21.26 8.31
CA PRO A 403 9.48 22.46 7.54
C PRO A 403 10.08 22.13 6.17
N ALA A 404 9.88 23.00 5.18
CA ALA A 404 10.29 22.75 3.79
C ALA A 404 11.82 22.74 3.59
N ASP A 405 12.55 23.42 4.46
CA ASP A 405 14.01 23.50 4.54
C ASP A 405 14.65 22.27 5.19
N VAL A 406 13.88 21.46 5.93
CA VAL A 406 14.39 20.25 6.58
C VAL A 406 14.51 19.12 5.56
N SER A 407 15.74 18.63 5.33
CA SER A 407 15.97 17.51 4.44
C SER A 407 15.66 16.15 5.11
N PRO A 408 15.42 15.06 4.35
CA PRO A 408 15.26 13.73 4.92
C PRO A 408 16.48 13.25 5.74
N LEU A 409 17.68 13.71 5.39
CA LEU A 409 18.90 13.41 6.15
C LEU A 409 18.92 14.14 7.49
N ASP A 410 18.38 15.34 7.57
CA ASP A 410 18.29 16.10 8.82
C ASP A 410 17.26 15.47 9.76
N ALA A 411 16.13 14.98 9.23
CA ALA A 411 15.19 14.16 9.99
C ALA A 411 15.84 12.88 10.54
N ALA A 412 16.69 12.21 9.74
CA ALA A 412 17.46 11.05 10.20
C ALA A 412 18.46 11.42 11.31
N ARG A 413 19.13 12.58 11.20
CA ARG A 413 20.05 13.08 12.24
C ARG A 413 19.32 13.37 13.54
N ALA A 414 18.18 14.08 13.49
CA ALA A 414 17.35 14.34 14.66
C ALA A 414 16.96 13.05 15.40
N TYR A 415 16.58 12.02 14.63
CA TYR A 415 16.25 10.71 15.16
C TYR A 415 17.45 9.99 15.82
N LEU A 416 18.60 9.99 15.15
CA LEU A 416 19.83 9.32 15.62
C LEU A 416 20.50 10.02 16.80
N VAL A 417 20.36 11.34 16.92
CA VAL A 417 20.87 12.13 18.06
C VAL A 417 19.97 11.94 19.29
N GLY A 418 18.71 11.57 19.10
CA GLY A 418 17.72 11.46 20.19
C GLY A 418 17.26 12.84 20.62
N TRP A 419 16.79 13.62 19.66
CA TRP A 419 16.08 14.88 19.88
C TRP A 419 14.61 14.69 19.54
N SER A 420 13.72 14.90 20.52
CA SER A 420 12.28 14.99 20.28
C SER A 420 11.92 16.47 20.09
N PRO A 421 11.34 16.88 18.96
CA PRO A 421 11.11 18.28 18.63
C PRO A 421 9.77 18.84 19.13
N ASN A 422 9.12 18.20 20.10
CA ASN A 422 7.84 18.65 20.65
C ASN A 422 8.00 19.86 21.60
N TRP A 423 7.27 20.96 21.37
CA TRP A 423 7.39 22.23 22.11
C TRP A 423 8.84 22.75 22.12
N PHE A 424 9.43 22.99 23.29
CA PHE A 424 10.85 23.37 23.48
C PHE A 424 11.83 22.24 23.11
N GLY A 425 11.29 21.07 22.76
CA GLY A 425 12.00 19.83 22.52
C GLY A 425 12.44 19.13 23.80
N SER A 426 13.05 17.95 23.64
CA SER A 426 13.65 17.21 24.74
C SER A 426 14.75 16.28 24.24
N THR A 427 15.78 16.08 25.07
CA THR A 427 16.91 15.19 24.81
C THR A 427 16.57 13.72 25.10
N GLY A 428 15.33 13.30 24.83
CA GLY A 428 14.81 11.94 25.07
C GLY A 428 14.77 11.06 23.82
N ALA A 429 14.02 9.96 23.89
CA ALA A 429 13.81 9.09 22.74
C ALA A 429 12.98 9.81 21.67
N ALA A 430 13.62 10.12 20.53
CA ALA A 430 12.92 10.74 19.41
C ALA A 430 11.75 9.86 18.92
N PRO A 431 10.59 10.44 18.56
CA PRO A 431 9.46 9.69 18.03
C PRO A 431 9.88 8.82 16.84
N THR A 432 9.41 7.57 16.79
CA THR A 432 9.68 6.67 15.65
C THR A 432 9.20 7.27 14.33
N LEU A 433 8.21 8.17 14.38
CA LEU A 433 7.72 8.95 13.25
C LEU A 433 8.86 9.68 12.52
N LEU A 434 9.83 10.28 13.22
CA LEU A 434 10.96 10.97 12.59
C LEU A 434 11.83 10.01 11.76
N GLY A 435 12.15 8.84 12.32
CA GLY A 435 12.89 7.81 11.60
C GLY A 435 12.14 7.35 10.35
N ALA A 436 10.82 7.13 10.46
CA ALA A 436 9.99 6.76 9.31
C ALA A 436 9.87 7.90 8.27
N LEU A 437 9.75 9.16 8.70
CA LEU A 437 9.73 10.32 7.83
C LEU A 437 11.05 10.49 7.07
N SER A 438 12.20 10.13 7.65
CA SER A 438 13.47 10.16 6.90
C SER A 438 13.46 9.22 5.68
N VAL A 439 12.88 8.02 5.83
CA VAL A 439 12.75 7.04 4.75
C VAL A 439 11.70 7.48 3.73
N LEU A 440 10.51 7.87 4.21
CA LEU A 440 9.41 8.31 3.34
C LEU A 440 9.74 9.61 2.61
N GLY A 441 10.41 10.55 3.29
CA GLY A 441 10.90 11.80 2.71
C GLY A 441 11.92 11.54 1.60
N THR A 442 12.78 10.53 1.74
CA THR A 442 13.70 10.13 0.67
C THR A 442 12.94 9.64 -0.57
N LEU A 443 11.85 8.87 -0.41
CA LEU A 443 11.00 8.41 -1.51
C LEU A 443 10.22 9.54 -2.19
N PHE A 444 9.92 10.61 -1.45
CA PHE A 444 9.22 11.80 -1.93
C PHE A 444 10.15 12.98 -2.23
N PHE A 445 11.47 12.75 -2.31
CA PHE A 445 12.47 13.78 -2.62
C PHE A 445 12.41 15.02 -1.71
N GLY A 446 12.08 14.84 -0.43
CA GLY A 446 11.91 15.93 0.54
C GLY A 446 10.59 16.70 0.44
N ASN A 447 9.68 16.32 -0.46
CA ASN A 447 8.37 16.98 -0.56
C ASN A 447 7.40 16.51 0.53
N TRP A 448 7.47 17.15 1.70
CA TRP A 448 6.63 16.82 2.88
C TRP A 448 5.13 17.03 2.63
N ALA A 449 4.76 18.07 1.87
CA ALA A 449 3.36 18.35 1.53
C ALA A 449 2.79 17.30 0.55
N GLY A 450 3.60 16.87 -0.42
CA GLY A 450 3.26 15.79 -1.35
C GLY A 450 3.10 14.44 -0.64
N LEU A 451 4.01 14.13 0.29
CA LEU A 451 3.91 12.93 1.14
C LEU A 451 2.60 12.94 1.95
N LEU A 452 2.27 14.07 2.58
CA LEU A 452 1.03 14.19 3.35
C LEU A 452 -0.22 14.06 2.47
N THR A 453 -0.20 14.67 1.28
CA THR A 453 -1.28 14.52 0.29
C THR A 453 -1.47 13.05 -0.11
N ALA A 454 -0.37 12.34 -0.34
CA ALA A 454 -0.40 10.91 -0.64
C ALA A 454 -0.95 10.07 0.53
N VAL A 455 -0.63 10.42 1.77
CA VAL A 455 -1.21 9.75 2.97
C VAL A 455 -2.71 10.01 3.06
N MET A 456 -3.16 11.26 2.92
CA MET A 456 -4.58 11.62 3.03
C MET A 456 -5.43 11.02 1.91
N VAL A 457 -5.02 11.16 0.65
CA VAL A 457 -5.75 10.61 -0.50
C VAL A 457 -5.63 9.09 -0.55
N GLY A 458 -4.43 8.55 -0.25
CA GLY A 458 -4.16 7.13 -0.18
C GLY A 458 -5.03 6.42 0.87
N ALA A 459 -5.34 7.08 1.99
CA ALA A 459 -6.21 6.53 3.04
C ALA A 459 -7.59 6.09 2.50
N PHE A 460 -8.21 6.84 1.58
CA PHE A 460 -9.48 6.46 0.97
C PHE A 460 -9.39 5.16 0.15
N PHE A 461 -8.29 4.96 -0.59
CA PHE A 461 -8.05 3.72 -1.33
C PHE A 461 -7.77 2.55 -0.38
N VAL A 462 -6.93 2.78 0.63
CA VAL A 462 -6.60 1.77 1.66
C VAL A 462 -7.87 1.34 2.39
N ALA A 463 -8.74 2.28 2.76
CA ALA A 463 -10.04 2.02 3.39
C ALA A 463 -10.93 1.15 2.50
N ALA A 464 -11.10 1.52 1.22
CA ALA A 464 -11.95 0.79 0.27
C ALA A 464 -11.45 -0.64 0.03
N VAL A 465 -10.14 -0.84 -0.14
CA VAL A 465 -9.56 -2.18 -0.31
C VAL A 465 -9.68 -3.00 0.98
N GLY A 466 -9.45 -2.39 2.14
CA GLY A 466 -9.61 -3.03 3.45
C GLY A 466 -11.03 -3.53 3.67
N ALA A 467 -12.02 -2.66 3.42
CA ALA A 467 -13.44 -2.99 3.46
C ALA A 467 -13.80 -4.12 2.49
N TRP A 468 -13.36 -4.03 1.23
CA TRP A 468 -13.56 -5.09 0.23
C TRP A 468 -12.96 -6.44 0.66
N ARG A 469 -11.79 -6.44 1.31
CA ARG A 469 -11.15 -7.66 1.83
C ARG A 469 -11.92 -8.24 3.01
N LEU A 470 -12.29 -7.39 3.97
CA LEU A 470 -13.01 -7.80 5.18
C LEU A 470 -14.39 -8.37 4.84
N CYS A 471 -15.16 -7.69 3.97
CA CYS A 471 -16.45 -8.17 3.51
C CYS A 471 -16.40 -9.51 2.75
N GLY A 472 -15.21 -9.97 2.35
CA GLY A 472 -15.02 -11.32 1.83
C GLY A 472 -15.30 -12.42 2.86
N ALA A 473 -15.35 -12.08 4.16
CA ALA A 473 -15.82 -12.99 5.20
C ALA A 473 -17.35 -13.17 5.21
N ILE A 474 -18.09 -12.28 4.56
CA ILE A 474 -19.56 -12.25 4.57
C ILE A 474 -20.11 -12.78 3.25
N GLY A 475 -19.65 -12.23 2.13
CA GLY A 475 -20.31 -12.40 0.84
C GLY A 475 -19.37 -12.30 -0.35
N ASP A 476 -19.93 -12.59 -1.53
CA ASP A 476 -19.19 -12.78 -2.78
C ASP A 476 -18.65 -11.45 -3.31
N SER A 477 -18.08 -11.44 -4.53
CA SER A 477 -17.53 -10.22 -5.12
C SER A 477 -18.54 -9.06 -5.16
N ARG A 478 -19.86 -9.29 -5.24
CA ARG A 478 -20.86 -8.22 -5.23
C ARG A 478 -21.01 -7.62 -3.84
N VAL A 479 -21.12 -8.47 -2.82
CA VAL A 479 -21.21 -8.02 -1.41
C VAL A 479 -19.95 -7.28 -0.98
N ARG A 480 -18.78 -7.74 -1.43
CA ARG A 480 -17.50 -7.09 -1.16
C ARG A 480 -17.43 -5.68 -1.73
N MET A 481 -17.90 -5.49 -2.96
CA MET A 481 -17.98 -4.16 -3.57
C MET A 481 -19.00 -3.26 -2.89
N PHE A 482 -20.16 -3.81 -2.52
CA PHE A 482 -21.17 -3.06 -1.77
C PHE A 482 -20.62 -2.61 -0.42
N GLY A 483 -19.99 -3.49 0.36
CA GLY A 483 -19.36 -3.13 1.63
C GLY A 483 -18.27 -2.05 1.46
N ALA A 484 -17.41 -2.17 0.45
CA ALA A 484 -16.42 -1.14 0.15
C ALA A 484 -17.05 0.22 -0.18
N ALA A 485 -18.13 0.23 -0.97
CA ALA A 485 -18.87 1.44 -1.30
C ALA A 485 -19.52 2.07 -0.05
N VAL A 486 -20.17 1.27 0.79
CA VAL A 486 -20.79 1.72 2.05
C VAL A 486 -19.74 2.32 2.98
N TYR A 487 -18.60 1.65 3.17
CA TYR A 487 -17.55 2.13 4.07
C TYR A 487 -16.97 3.46 3.61
N LEU A 488 -16.64 3.57 2.32
CA LEU A 488 -16.08 4.77 1.72
C LEU A 488 -17.05 5.96 1.75
N ALA A 489 -18.34 5.67 1.64
CA ALA A 489 -19.39 6.68 1.65
C ALA A 489 -19.84 7.09 3.05
N MET A 490 -19.42 6.40 4.11
CA MET A 490 -19.64 6.88 5.48
C MET A 490 -18.90 8.21 5.69
N PRO A 491 -19.50 9.18 6.41
CA PRO A 491 -18.96 10.53 6.52
C PRO A 491 -17.63 10.61 7.28
N VAL A 492 -17.19 9.56 7.99
CA VAL A 492 -16.02 9.59 8.87
C VAL A 492 -14.74 10.00 8.13
N GLY A 493 -14.43 9.37 6.99
CA GLY A 493 -13.24 9.71 6.20
C GLY A 493 -13.32 11.12 5.61
N VAL A 494 -14.52 11.53 5.19
CA VAL A 494 -14.81 12.87 4.63
C VAL A 494 -14.64 13.94 5.70
N MET A 495 -15.16 13.71 6.90
CA MET A 495 -15.05 14.63 8.04
C MET A 495 -13.62 14.71 8.54
N ALA A 496 -12.90 13.58 8.62
CA ALA A 496 -11.49 13.60 8.97
C ALA A 496 -10.65 14.40 7.96
N ALA A 497 -10.96 14.30 6.65
CA ALA A 497 -10.32 15.13 5.64
C ALA A 497 -10.71 16.62 5.74
N ARG A 498 -12.00 16.91 5.96
CA ARG A 498 -12.53 18.28 6.12
C ARG A 498 -11.88 18.99 7.32
N ASP A 499 -11.83 18.30 8.45
CA ASP A 499 -11.39 18.86 9.73
C ASP A 499 -9.86 18.75 9.90
N GLY A 500 -9.17 18.15 8.92
CA GLY A 500 -7.73 17.99 8.92
C GLY A 500 -7.20 17.02 9.99
N ARG A 501 -7.97 15.99 10.34
CA ARG A 501 -7.62 14.96 11.35
C ARG A 501 -6.91 13.77 10.70
N ARG A 502 -5.59 13.88 10.54
CA ARG A 502 -4.72 12.86 9.94
C ARG A 502 -4.74 11.55 10.73
N ASP A 503 -4.68 11.63 12.04
CA ASP A 503 -4.76 10.48 12.94
C ASP A 503 -6.05 9.67 12.76
N ALA A 504 -7.21 10.35 12.71
CA ALA A 504 -8.51 9.73 12.56
C ALA A 504 -8.67 9.06 11.18
N ILE A 505 -8.22 9.71 10.09
CA ILE A 505 -8.34 9.11 8.75
C ILE A 505 -7.43 7.90 8.57
N VAL A 506 -6.23 7.90 9.18
CA VAL A 506 -5.31 6.74 9.16
C VAL A 506 -5.91 5.57 9.95
N VAL A 507 -6.44 5.82 11.15
CA VAL A 507 -7.11 4.78 11.95
C VAL A 507 -8.31 4.21 11.18
N TRP A 508 -9.17 5.08 10.63
CA TRP A 508 -10.30 4.68 9.81
C TRP A 508 -9.87 3.82 8.61
N ALA A 509 -8.86 4.23 7.85
CA ALA A 509 -8.41 3.49 6.68
C ALA A 509 -7.83 2.09 7.00
N LEU A 510 -7.13 1.96 8.13
CA LEU A 510 -6.45 0.72 8.52
C LEU A 510 -7.35 -0.23 9.34
N LEU A 511 -8.43 0.25 9.95
CA LEU A 511 -9.28 -0.56 10.82
C LEU A 511 -9.88 -1.80 10.12
N PRO A 512 -10.40 -1.74 8.88
CA PRO A 512 -10.87 -2.94 8.17
C PRO A 512 -9.76 -3.96 7.91
N TRP A 513 -8.53 -3.50 7.67
CA TRP A 513 -7.37 -4.37 7.48
C TRP A 513 -6.95 -5.05 8.78
N ILE A 514 -6.93 -4.32 9.91
CA ILE A 514 -6.62 -4.87 11.23
C ILE A 514 -7.56 -6.03 11.54
N ILE A 515 -8.86 -5.84 11.31
CA ILE A 515 -9.87 -6.89 11.51
C ILE A 515 -9.74 -8.03 10.48
N ASP A 516 -9.45 -7.75 9.20
CA ASP A 516 -9.23 -8.78 8.16
C ASP A 516 -8.00 -9.66 8.46
N PHE A 517 -6.90 -9.09 8.94
CA PHE A 517 -5.72 -9.85 9.32
C PHE A 517 -5.96 -10.67 10.59
N ALA A 518 -6.52 -10.05 11.63
CA ALA A 518 -6.78 -10.72 12.91
C ALA A 518 -7.74 -11.90 12.76
N ARG A 519 -8.83 -11.76 11.98
CA ARG A 519 -9.73 -12.89 11.69
C ARG A 519 -9.03 -14.03 10.92
N ARG A 520 -8.08 -13.72 10.03
CA ARG A 520 -7.34 -14.72 9.23
C ARG A 520 -6.29 -15.43 10.08
N VAL A 521 -5.65 -14.72 11.02
CA VAL A 521 -4.80 -15.33 12.05
C VAL A 521 -5.63 -16.31 12.90
N ALA A 522 -6.83 -15.89 13.30
CA ALA A 522 -7.80 -16.71 14.02
C ALA A 522 -8.36 -17.88 13.19
N GLY A 523 -8.15 -17.91 11.88
CA GLY A 523 -8.63 -18.96 10.98
C GLY A 523 -10.09 -18.82 10.52
N LEU A 524 -10.74 -17.69 10.80
CA LEU A 524 -12.12 -17.38 10.39
C LEU A 524 -12.17 -17.05 8.88
N LEU A 525 -12.27 -18.09 8.05
CA LEU A 525 -12.40 -18.02 6.59
C LEU A 525 -13.85 -18.31 6.14
N ARG A 526 -14.17 -17.93 4.89
CA ARG A 526 -15.46 -18.21 4.25
C ARG A 526 -15.30 -19.41 3.29
N ASP A 527 -16.17 -20.41 3.39
CA ASP A 527 -16.35 -21.46 2.38
C ASP A 527 -17.82 -21.89 2.31
N ASP A 528 -18.35 -22.08 1.10
CA ASP A 528 -19.80 -21.99 0.79
C ASP A 528 -20.53 -23.36 0.70
N ARG A 529 -19.89 -24.52 0.90
CA ARG A 529 -20.55 -25.81 0.57
C ARG A 529 -21.57 -26.36 1.57
N GLU A 530 -21.64 -25.81 2.78
CA GLU A 530 -22.75 -25.86 3.73
C GLU A 530 -22.24 -25.16 4.99
N VAL A 531 -23.09 -24.60 5.83
CA VAL A 531 -22.71 -24.09 7.17
C VAL A 531 -22.15 -25.24 8.08
N ALA A 532 -22.08 -26.47 7.57
CA ALA A 532 -21.44 -27.66 8.11
C ALA A 532 -19.91 -27.52 8.07
N ARG A 533 -19.14 -27.57 9.16
CA ARG A 533 -19.41 -27.97 10.54
C ARG A 533 -18.72 -26.93 11.40
N GLU A 534 -19.52 -25.92 11.75
CA GLU A 534 -19.38 -25.10 12.94
C GLU A 534 -17.93 -24.83 13.33
N THR A 535 -17.33 -23.80 12.69
CA THR A 535 -16.30 -22.92 13.28
C THR A 535 -14.80 -23.05 12.91
N SER A 536 -14.48 -23.54 11.72
CA SER A 536 -13.12 -23.93 11.35
C SER A 536 -11.98 -22.90 11.57
N VAL A 537 -10.80 -23.45 11.90
CA VAL A 537 -9.47 -22.85 11.99
C VAL A 537 -8.46 -23.82 11.36
N ARG A 538 -7.69 -23.45 10.34
CA ARG A 538 -6.29 -23.91 10.15
C ARG A 538 -5.49 -22.92 9.31
N SER A 539 -4.45 -22.38 9.92
CA SER A 539 -3.27 -21.90 9.21
C SER A 539 -2.06 -22.69 9.72
N ALA A 540 -1.23 -23.22 8.81
CA ALA A 540 0.04 -23.83 9.17
C ALA A 540 0.92 -22.79 9.88
N GLY A 541 1.81 -23.22 10.79
CA GLY A 541 2.60 -22.33 11.65
C GLY A 541 3.30 -21.20 10.89
N SER A 542 3.85 -21.48 9.71
CA SER A 542 4.53 -20.50 8.86
C SER A 542 3.61 -19.44 8.23
N ARG A 543 2.34 -19.75 7.95
CA ARG A 543 1.36 -18.77 7.43
C ARG A 543 0.79 -17.91 8.56
N ARG A 544 0.64 -18.47 9.77
CA ARG A 544 0.22 -17.71 10.96
C ARG A 544 1.24 -16.66 11.34
N SER A 545 2.51 -17.04 11.44
CA SER A 545 3.57 -16.10 11.79
C SER A 545 3.66 -14.95 10.77
N GLN A 546 3.51 -15.23 9.48
CA GLN A 546 3.48 -14.21 8.44
C GLN A 546 2.28 -13.24 8.60
N LEU A 547 1.07 -13.76 8.83
CA LEU A 547 -0.12 -12.93 9.02
C LEU A 547 -0.05 -12.11 10.32
N LEU A 548 0.48 -12.70 11.39
CA LEU A 548 0.69 -12.02 12.66
C LEU A 548 1.75 -10.92 12.54
N ALA A 549 2.87 -11.19 11.86
CA ALA A 549 3.87 -10.17 11.55
C ALA A 549 3.29 -9.03 10.70
N SER A 550 2.43 -9.37 9.72
CA SER A 550 1.71 -8.37 8.92
C SER A 550 0.78 -7.50 9.76
N LEU A 551 0.07 -8.11 10.72
CA LEU A 551 -0.82 -7.40 11.65
C LEU A 551 -0.03 -6.49 12.60
N VAL A 552 1.08 -6.98 13.17
CA VAL A 552 1.99 -6.18 14.01
C VAL A 552 2.52 -4.98 13.22
N LEU A 553 2.98 -5.19 11.98
CA LEU A 553 3.46 -4.14 11.11
C LEU A 553 2.37 -3.10 10.82
N LEU A 554 1.16 -3.55 10.54
CA LEU A 554 0.01 -2.67 10.26
C LEU A 554 -0.33 -1.78 11.46
N VAL A 555 -0.39 -2.36 12.66
CA VAL A 555 -0.69 -1.61 13.89
C VAL A 555 0.46 -0.67 14.24
N ALA A 556 1.72 -1.08 14.04
CA ALA A 556 2.89 -0.21 14.23
C ALA A 556 2.89 0.99 13.28
N VAL A 557 2.52 0.78 12.00
CA VAL A 557 2.37 1.89 11.04
C VAL A 557 1.22 2.82 11.42
N ALA A 558 0.10 2.29 11.93
CA ALA A 558 -1.00 3.11 12.42
C ALA A 558 -0.56 3.97 13.64
N SER A 559 0.11 3.36 14.62
CA SER A 559 0.57 4.04 15.83
C SER A 559 1.69 5.04 15.61
N LEU A 560 2.40 4.95 14.47
CA LEU A 560 3.36 5.95 14.02
C LEU A 560 2.72 7.35 13.84
N PHE A 561 1.52 7.38 13.24
CA PHE A 561 0.78 8.62 12.97
C PHE A 561 -0.24 8.95 14.06
N ALA A 562 -0.74 7.93 14.77
CA ALA A 562 -1.77 8.05 15.78
C ALA A 562 -1.50 7.10 16.96
N PRO A 563 -0.76 7.52 18.00
CA PRO A 563 -0.42 6.65 19.15
C PRO A 563 -1.64 6.02 19.81
N VAL A 564 -2.77 6.75 19.84
CA VAL A 564 -4.09 6.29 20.29
C VAL A 564 -4.56 5.01 19.58
N ALA A 565 -4.08 4.74 18.37
CA ALA A 565 -4.44 3.53 17.62
C ALA A 565 -4.19 2.25 18.42
N LEU A 566 -3.18 2.21 19.30
CA LEU A 566 -2.94 1.09 20.22
C LEU A 566 -4.14 0.86 21.15
N VAL A 567 -4.69 1.93 21.72
CA VAL A 567 -5.87 1.89 22.59
C VAL A 567 -7.12 1.54 21.77
N VAL A 568 -7.27 2.10 20.57
CA VAL A 568 -8.39 1.76 19.67
C VAL A 568 -8.39 0.26 19.37
N VAL A 569 -7.23 -0.34 19.09
CA VAL A 569 -7.11 -1.78 18.85
C VAL A 569 -7.43 -2.59 20.10
N LEU A 570 -6.99 -2.17 21.29
CA LEU A 570 -7.38 -2.81 22.56
C LEU A 570 -8.90 -2.73 22.80
N PHE A 571 -9.50 -1.57 22.52
CA PHE A 571 -10.94 -1.38 22.65
C PHE A 571 -11.71 -2.26 21.67
N VAL A 572 -11.27 -2.35 20.40
CA VAL A 572 -11.82 -3.28 19.42
C VAL A 572 -11.64 -4.73 19.86
N ALA A 573 -10.51 -5.11 20.46
CA ALA A 573 -10.30 -6.45 21.00
C ALA A 573 -11.29 -6.78 22.13
N LEU A 574 -11.59 -5.81 23.00
CA LEU A 574 -12.63 -5.94 24.04
C LEU A 574 -14.03 -6.12 23.44
N LEU A 575 -14.36 -5.35 22.40
CA LEU A 575 -15.66 -5.50 21.71
C LEU A 575 -15.78 -6.85 20.99
N VAL A 576 -14.68 -7.33 20.39
CA VAL A 576 -14.62 -8.68 19.79
C VAL A 576 -14.76 -9.75 20.86
N LEU A 577 -14.13 -9.59 22.02
CA LEU A 577 -14.27 -10.50 23.16
C LEU A 577 -15.72 -10.54 23.65
N ALA A 578 -16.34 -9.38 23.90
CA ALA A 578 -17.74 -9.27 24.31
C ALA A 578 -18.69 -9.92 23.28
N ALA A 579 -18.50 -9.66 21.99
CA ALA A 579 -19.28 -10.31 20.93
C ALA A 579 -19.10 -11.83 20.93
N SER A 580 -17.89 -12.32 21.24
CA SER A 580 -17.56 -13.74 21.25
C SER A 580 -18.15 -14.46 22.47
N LEU A 581 -18.37 -13.75 23.59
CA LEU A 581 -19.07 -14.29 24.76
C LEU A 581 -20.59 -14.44 24.52
N ILE A 582 -21.15 -13.58 23.67
CA ILE A 582 -22.60 -13.58 23.35
C ILE A 582 -22.94 -14.61 22.25
N THR A 583 -21.97 -14.97 21.41
CA THR A 583 -22.21 -15.77 20.19
C THR A 583 -21.58 -17.15 20.28
N ALA A 584 -22.19 -18.15 19.63
CA ALA A 584 -21.70 -19.54 19.60
C ALA A 584 -20.45 -19.75 18.70
N THR A 585 -19.51 -18.81 18.74
CA THR A 585 -18.20 -18.93 18.07
C THR A 585 -17.25 -19.77 18.93
N PRO A 586 -16.25 -20.47 18.38
CA PRO A 586 -15.37 -21.30 19.19
C PRO A 586 -14.52 -20.41 20.04
N TRP A 587 -14.38 -20.86 21.27
CA TRP A 587 -13.44 -20.26 22.19
C TRP A 587 -12.02 -20.19 21.59
N ARG A 588 -11.55 -21.21 20.83
CA ARG A 588 -10.19 -21.19 20.24
C ARG A 588 -10.02 -20.11 19.17
N ALA A 589 -10.98 -19.98 18.26
CA ALA A 589 -10.93 -18.98 17.20
C ALA A 589 -11.07 -17.57 17.80
N SER A 590 -11.98 -17.39 18.75
CA SER A 590 -12.20 -16.13 19.46
C SER A 590 -10.99 -15.74 20.32
N ALA A 591 -10.37 -16.69 21.01
CA ALA A 591 -9.13 -16.49 21.76
C ALA A 591 -7.99 -16.06 20.83
N TRP A 592 -7.79 -16.72 19.68
CA TRP A 592 -6.77 -16.29 18.71
C TRP A 592 -7.10 -14.95 18.06
N PHE A 593 -8.37 -14.62 17.85
CA PHE A 593 -8.78 -13.33 17.32
C PHE A 593 -8.39 -12.22 18.29
N VAL A 594 -8.80 -12.33 19.55
CA VAL A 594 -8.46 -11.36 20.61
C VAL A 594 -6.95 -11.33 20.85
N ALA A 595 -6.32 -12.50 21.02
CA ALA A 595 -4.88 -12.60 21.28
C ALA A 595 -4.05 -12.00 20.13
N SER A 596 -4.45 -12.17 18.87
CA SER A 596 -3.72 -11.56 17.74
C SER A 596 -3.75 -10.03 17.78
N LEU A 597 -4.88 -9.43 18.21
CA LEU A 597 -4.99 -7.98 18.42
C LEU A 597 -4.12 -7.54 19.60
N LEU A 598 -4.16 -8.25 20.74
CA LEU A 598 -3.31 -7.95 21.90
C LEU A 598 -1.81 -8.08 21.57
N ILE A 599 -1.40 -9.14 20.87
CA ILE A 599 -0.02 -9.35 20.41
C ILE A 599 0.39 -8.23 19.45
N SER A 600 -0.52 -7.77 18.58
CA SER A 600 -0.21 -6.66 17.67
C SER A 600 0.06 -5.34 18.39
N VAL A 601 -0.67 -5.07 19.49
CA VAL A 601 -0.43 -3.91 20.34
C VAL A 601 0.92 -4.01 21.04
N GLY A 602 1.22 -5.16 21.65
CA GLY A 602 2.53 -5.39 22.29
C GLY A 602 3.69 -5.34 21.30
N GLY A 603 3.54 -5.97 20.13
CA GLY A 603 4.53 -5.95 19.06
C GLY A 603 4.77 -4.55 18.48
N ALA A 604 3.70 -3.76 18.29
CA ALA A 604 3.82 -2.37 17.87
C ALA A 604 4.52 -1.50 18.93
N ALA A 605 4.18 -1.67 20.21
CA ALA A 605 4.87 -0.98 21.30
C ALA A 605 6.37 -1.32 21.33
N VAL A 606 6.76 -2.58 21.12
CA VAL A 606 8.16 -3.00 21.03
C VAL A 606 8.87 -2.39 19.81
N LEU A 607 8.20 -2.36 18.64
CA LEU A 607 8.75 -1.72 17.44
C LEU A 607 8.95 -0.21 17.57
N HIS A 608 8.25 0.43 18.52
CA HIS A 608 8.38 1.84 18.85
C HIS A 608 9.36 2.13 19.99
N ALA A 609 9.96 1.12 20.62
CA ALA A 609 10.97 1.34 21.65
C ALA A 609 12.25 1.94 21.02
N PRO A 610 12.90 2.94 21.65
CA PRO A 610 12.69 3.39 23.03
C PRO A 610 11.57 4.43 23.23
N TRP A 611 11.01 5.03 22.17
CA TRP A 611 9.99 6.08 22.30
C TRP A 611 8.72 5.60 23.03
N SER A 612 8.29 4.35 22.82
CA SER A 612 7.14 3.80 23.53
C SER A 612 7.31 3.70 25.05
N VAL A 613 8.55 3.73 25.56
CA VAL A 613 8.83 3.72 27.00
C VAL A 613 8.35 5.02 27.67
N ASP A 614 8.27 6.13 26.92
CA ASP A 614 7.77 7.41 27.42
C ASP A 614 6.29 7.34 27.84
N PHE A 615 5.57 6.29 27.43
CA PHE A 615 4.18 6.00 27.82
C PHE A 615 4.04 5.15 29.09
N VAL A 616 5.12 4.72 29.75
CA VAL A 616 5.03 3.83 30.93
C VAL A 616 4.93 4.62 32.26
N GLY A 617 5.05 5.96 32.22
CA GLY A 617 5.02 6.84 33.40
C GLY A 617 3.66 7.46 33.76
N SER A 618 3.66 8.41 34.69
CA SER A 618 2.49 9.23 35.01
C SER A 618 2.02 10.03 33.79
N GLY A 619 0.71 10.22 33.67
CA GLY A 619 0.12 10.95 32.53
C GLY A 619 0.18 10.20 31.19
N TRP A 620 0.45 8.90 31.17
CA TRP A 620 0.50 8.08 29.95
C TRP A 620 -0.74 8.22 29.06
N TRP A 621 -1.92 8.33 29.68
CA TRP A 621 -3.17 8.48 28.96
C TRP A 621 -3.21 9.79 28.18
N ALA A 622 -2.74 10.90 28.76
CA ALA A 622 -2.68 12.19 28.07
C ALA A 622 -1.66 12.17 26.91
N LYS A 623 -0.54 11.47 27.08
CA LYS A 623 0.46 11.28 26.01
C LYS A 623 -0.06 10.43 24.85
N LEU A 624 -0.94 9.46 25.11
CA LEU A 624 -1.57 8.67 24.06
C LEU A 624 -2.75 9.41 23.45
N ALA A 625 -3.78 9.74 24.25
CA ALA A 625 -5.06 10.33 23.84
C ALA A 625 -4.93 11.74 23.22
N GLY A 626 -3.81 12.43 23.48
CA GLY A 626 -3.58 13.80 23.01
C GLY A 626 -4.35 14.84 23.84
N PRO A 627 -4.54 16.06 23.32
CA PRO A 627 -5.36 17.07 23.96
C PRO A 627 -6.79 16.54 24.05
N GLY A 628 -7.27 16.27 25.27
CA GLY A 628 -8.60 15.72 25.49
C GLY A 628 -9.69 16.67 24.97
N TYR A 629 -10.72 16.12 24.33
CA TYR A 629 -11.84 16.92 23.83
C TYR A 629 -12.81 17.24 24.97
N PRO A 630 -13.03 18.52 25.31
CA PRO A 630 -13.98 18.89 26.35
C PRO A 630 -15.39 18.50 25.95
N ALA A 631 -16.21 18.09 26.92
CA ALA A 631 -17.62 17.83 26.70
C ALA A 631 -18.31 19.13 26.24
N THR A 632 -19.09 19.04 25.17
CA THR A 632 -19.77 20.21 24.56
C THR A 632 -21.24 20.29 24.91
N GLY A 633 -21.76 19.27 25.60
CA GLY A 633 -23.19 19.08 25.87
C GLY A 633 -23.97 18.56 24.67
N ALA A 634 -23.32 17.86 23.73
CA ALA A 634 -23.96 17.40 22.51
C ALA A 634 -25.10 16.40 22.78
N SER A 635 -26.21 16.53 22.04
CA SER A 635 -27.33 15.59 22.14
C SER A 635 -26.98 14.22 21.51
N LEU A 636 -27.79 13.19 21.80
CA LEU A 636 -27.62 11.87 21.16
C LEU A 636 -27.70 11.96 19.63
N LEU A 637 -28.58 12.83 19.12
CA LEU A 637 -28.71 13.07 17.68
C LEU A 637 -27.47 13.78 17.12
N ASP A 638 -26.84 14.70 17.84
CA ASP A 638 -25.59 15.33 17.43
C ASP A 638 -24.47 14.29 17.34
N VAL A 639 -24.36 13.42 18.35
CA VAL A 639 -23.40 12.32 18.40
C VAL A 639 -23.60 11.33 17.25
N ALA A 640 -24.84 10.89 17.02
CA ALA A 640 -25.19 9.92 15.97
C ALA A 640 -25.08 10.50 14.54
N SER A 641 -25.17 11.83 14.39
CA SER A 641 -24.98 12.50 13.09
C SER A 641 -23.57 13.08 12.93
N PHE A 642 -22.64 12.72 13.81
CA PHE A 642 -21.26 13.19 13.83
C PHE A 642 -21.10 14.72 13.94
N GLY A 643 -22.12 15.46 14.40
CA GLY A 643 -22.09 16.91 14.54
C GLY A 643 -22.44 17.69 13.27
N VAL A 644 -23.07 17.05 12.27
CA VAL A 644 -23.53 17.75 11.05
C VAL A 644 -24.64 18.75 11.39
N GLY A 645 -24.48 20.02 11.01
CA GLY A 645 -25.43 21.09 11.35
C GLY A 645 -26.73 21.11 10.52
N ASN A 646 -26.72 20.56 9.30
CA ASN A 646 -27.90 20.56 8.42
C ASN A 646 -28.92 19.50 8.85
N ALA A 647 -30.14 19.92 9.16
CA ALA A 647 -31.21 19.06 9.66
C ALA A 647 -31.54 17.86 8.75
N VAL A 648 -31.59 18.05 7.42
CA VAL A 648 -31.88 16.99 6.46
C VAL A 648 -30.74 15.95 6.43
N TRP A 649 -29.49 16.43 6.39
CA TRP A 649 -28.32 15.55 6.37
C TRP A 649 -28.15 14.77 7.67
N ARG A 650 -28.54 15.33 8.82
CA ARG A 650 -28.54 14.61 10.10
C ARG A 650 -29.42 13.36 10.05
N TRP A 651 -30.66 13.50 9.58
CA TRP A 651 -31.58 12.37 9.48
C TRP A 651 -31.16 11.35 8.42
N ALA A 652 -30.58 11.81 7.30
CA ALA A 652 -30.00 10.91 6.31
C ALA A 652 -28.89 10.04 6.91
N LEU A 653 -28.00 10.61 7.73
CA LEU A 653 -26.94 9.86 8.41
C LEU A 653 -27.46 8.90 9.47
N VAL A 654 -28.52 9.26 10.20
CA VAL A 654 -29.18 8.36 11.15
C VAL A 654 -29.75 7.12 10.45
N ALA A 655 -30.17 7.24 9.18
CA ALA A 655 -30.63 6.09 8.40
C ALA A 655 -29.54 5.00 8.24
N ALA A 656 -28.25 5.33 8.38
CA ALA A 656 -27.14 4.37 8.33
C ALA A 656 -27.18 3.33 9.46
N TYR A 657 -27.92 3.59 10.54
CA TYR A 657 -28.07 2.65 11.66
C TYR A 657 -29.18 1.62 11.45
N VAL A 658 -30.09 1.83 10.49
CA VAL A 658 -31.18 0.89 10.18
C VAL A 658 -30.65 -0.51 9.82
N PRO A 659 -29.62 -0.68 8.98
CA PRO A 659 -29.01 -1.99 8.73
C PRO A 659 -28.52 -2.69 9.99
N VAL A 660 -28.01 -1.95 10.98
CA VAL A 660 -27.48 -2.52 12.23
C VAL A 660 -28.62 -3.11 13.06
N VAL A 661 -29.71 -2.35 13.23
CA VAL A 661 -30.90 -2.80 13.95
C VAL A 661 -31.54 -3.99 13.24
N VAL A 662 -31.72 -3.92 11.92
CA VAL A 662 -32.31 -5.00 11.13
C VAL A 662 -31.44 -6.25 11.19
N ALA A 663 -30.13 -6.14 11.05
CA ALA A 663 -29.22 -7.29 11.12
C ALA A 663 -29.29 -7.99 12.49
N ALA A 664 -29.41 -7.23 13.58
CA ALA A 664 -29.58 -7.79 14.92
C ALA A 664 -30.93 -8.53 15.09
N LEU A 665 -32.01 -8.06 14.47
CA LEU A 665 -33.34 -8.67 14.55
C LEU A 665 -33.48 -9.90 13.63
N VAL A 666 -32.86 -9.87 12.44
CA VAL A 666 -33.05 -10.87 11.40
C VAL A 666 -32.07 -12.04 11.54
N SER A 667 -30.85 -11.82 12.03
CA SER A 667 -29.84 -12.89 12.09
C SER A 667 -30.04 -13.82 13.30
N ARG A 668 -29.85 -15.14 13.08
CA ARG A 668 -29.98 -16.17 14.13
C ARG A 668 -28.90 -17.26 13.99
N GLY A 669 -28.61 -17.93 15.10
CA GLY A 669 -27.66 -19.05 15.16
C GLY A 669 -26.23 -18.65 14.76
N ALA A 670 -25.53 -19.51 14.04
CA ALA A 670 -24.15 -19.27 13.60
C ALA A 670 -23.97 -18.01 12.72
N ARG A 671 -25.05 -17.52 12.09
CA ARG A 671 -25.03 -16.29 11.27
C ARG A 671 -25.07 -15.00 12.09
N ALA A 672 -25.37 -15.07 13.38
CA ALA A 672 -25.45 -13.89 14.26
C ALA A 672 -24.08 -13.32 14.64
N ALA A 673 -22.97 -14.05 14.46
CA ALA A 673 -21.64 -13.62 14.92
C ALA A 673 -21.18 -12.26 14.36
N TRP A 674 -21.31 -12.05 13.04
CA TRP A 674 -20.94 -10.77 12.41
C TRP A 674 -21.93 -9.64 12.73
N PRO A 675 -23.26 -9.85 12.68
CA PRO A 675 -24.25 -8.89 13.16
C PRO A 675 -24.07 -8.46 14.62
N THR A 676 -23.76 -9.37 15.55
CA THR A 676 -23.51 -9.03 16.96
C THR A 676 -22.25 -8.17 17.10
N ARG A 677 -21.17 -8.49 16.36
CA ARG A 677 -19.97 -7.63 16.32
C ARG A 677 -20.29 -6.25 15.76
N ALA A 678 -21.04 -6.21 14.65
CA ALA A 678 -21.47 -4.96 14.02
C ALA A 678 -22.29 -4.08 14.98
N LEU A 679 -23.22 -4.69 15.74
CA LEU A 679 -24.01 -4.02 16.76
C LEU A 679 -23.11 -3.42 17.87
N LEU A 680 -22.18 -4.21 18.42
CA LEU A 680 -21.29 -3.74 19.48
C LEU A 680 -20.31 -2.66 19.01
N PHE A 681 -19.81 -2.77 17.77
CA PHE A 681 -18.97 -1.73 17.13
C PHE A 681 -19.73 -0.41 16.92
N VAL A 682 -21.05 -0.41 16.93
CA VAL A 682 -21.87 0.80 16.78
C VAL A 682 -22.32 1.32 18.14
N VAL A 683 -22.99 0.48 18.93
CA VAL A 683 -23.66 0.89 20.16
C VAL A 683 -22.66 1.31 21.23
N VAL A 684 -21.59 0.55 21.44
CA VAL A 684 -20.65 0.84 22.55
C VAL A 684 -19.87 2.14 22.31
N PRO A 685 -19.26 2.41 21.14
CA PRO A 685 -18.58 3.69 20.90
C PRO A 685 -19.54 4.89 20.93
N LEU A 686 -20.78 4.72 20.44
CA LEU A 686 -21.79 5.77 20.44
C LEU A 686 -22.25 6.13 21.86
N LEU A 687 -22.51 5.13 22.71
CA LEU A 687 -22.84 5.33 24.12
C LEU A 687 -21.66 5.90 24.91
N ALA A 688 -20.44 5.43 24.66
CA ALA A 688 -19.25 5.98 25.31
C ALA A 688 -19.08 7.47 25.00
N ARG A 689 -19.24 7.86 23.72
CA ARG A 689 -19.21 9.28 23.33
C ARG A 689 -20.36 10.07 23.95
N PHE A 690 -21.58 9.53 23.95
CA PHE A 690 -22.72 10.22 24.55
C PHE A 690 -22.57 10.40 26.07
N ALA A 691 -22.06 9.40 26.77
CA ALA A 691 -21.78 9.48 28.21
C ALA A 691 -20.72 10.54 28.53
N HIS A 692 -19.68 10.67 27.70
CA HIS A 692 -18.70 11.76 27.80
C HIS A 692 -19.35 13.14 27.64
N GLU A 693 -20.20 13.33 26.62
CA GLU A 693 -20.91 14.61 26.38
C GLU A 693 -21.86 14.99 27.52
N ARG A 694 -22.30 14.01 28.32
CA ARG A 694 -23.13 14.20 29.52
C ARG A 694 -22.34 14.36 30.81
N GLY A 695 -21.01 14.32 30.75
CA GLY A 695 -20.13 14.38 31.92
C GLY A 695 -20.19 13.13 32.80
N ALA A 696 -20.72 12.01 32.30
CA ALA A 696 -20.80 10.75 33.05
C ALA A 696 -19.47 9.97 33.06
N ILE A 697 -18.53 10.32 32.19
CA ILE A 697 -17.19 9.74 32.13
C ILE A 697 -16.18 10.85 32.39
N ASP A 698 -15.48 10.78 33.52
CA ASP A 698 -14.42 11.71 33.92
C ASP A 698 -13.04 11.24 33.40
N VAL A 699 -12.98 10.85 32.13
CA VAL A 699 -11.76 10.40 31.46
C VAL A 699 -11.62 11.17 30.16
N ARG A 700 -10.43 11.72 29.89
CA ARG A 700 -10.15 12.44 28.64
C ARG A 700 -10.40 11.54 27.44
N MET A 701 -11.42 11.80 26.64
CA MET A 701 -11.72 10.99 25.46
C MET A 701 -10.79 11.33 24.29
N PRO A 702 -10.42 10.33 23.46
CA PRO A 702 -9.70 10.56 22.21
C PRO A 702 -10.58 11.30 21.18
N GLU A 703 -9.99 11.66 20.04
CA GLU A 703 -10.69 12.29 18.91
C GLU A 703 -12.04 11.59 18.61
N PRO A 704 -13.17 12.31 18.58
CA PRO A 704 -14.49 11.71 18.37
C PRO A 704 -14.62 10.91 17.07
N LEU A 705 -13.87 11.28 16.03
CA LEU A 705 -13.84 10.58 14.75
C LEU A 705 -13.18 9.18 14.84
N MET A 706 -12.33 8.91 15.83
CA MET A 706 -11.76 7.57 16.04
C MET A 706 -12.82 6.59 16.54
N LEU A 707 -13.70 7.02 17.45
CA LEU A 707 -14.85 6.21 17.88
C LEU A 707 -15.84 6.01 16.73
N ALA A 708 -16.08 7.07 15.95
CA ALA A 708 -16.89 7.02 14.73
C ALA A 708 -16.34 6.03 13.70
N ALA A 709 -15.02 5.89 13.59
CA ALA A 709 -14.39 4.93 12.68
C ALA A 709 -14.80 3.48 13.02
N ILE A 710 -14.86 3.14 14.31
CA ILE A 710 -15.35 1.84 14.77
C ILE A 710 -16.84 1.67 14.42
N SER A 711 -17.66 2.69 14.62
CA SER A 711 -19.08 2.66 14.25
C SER A 711 -19.30 2.49 12.75
N SER A 712 -18.52 3.18 11.91
CA SER A 712 -18.58 3.04 10.44
C SER A 712 -18.26 1.61 9.98
N LEU A 713 -17.34 0.93 10.67
CA LEU A 713 -17.01 -0.47 10.42
C LEU A 713 -18.19 -1.38 10.75
N GLY A 714 -18.86 -1.14 11.89
CA GLY A 714 -20.06 -1.89 12.26
C GLY A 714 -21.22 -1.70 11.28
N ILE A 715 -21.49 -0.46 10.86
CA ILE A 715 -22.50 -0.15 9.83
C ILE A 715 -22.19 -0.90 8.52
N MET A 716 -20.95 -0.84 8.05
CA MET A 716 -20.51 -1.54 6.84
C MET A 716 -20.74 -3.06 6.95
N LEU A 717 -20.35 -3.68 8.07
CA LEU A 717 -20.52 -5.13 8.27
C LEU A 717 -22.00 -5.54 8.27
N ALA A 718 -22.87 -4.76 8.92
CA ALA A 718 -24.31 -5.01 8.96
C ALA A 718 -24.94 -4.85 7.56
N ALA A 719 -24.63 -3.75 6.86
CA ALA A 719 -25.14 -3.49 5.52
C ALA A 719 -24.70 -4.56 4.51
N ALA A 720 -23.43 -4.97 4.55
CA ALA A 720 -22.91 -6.06 3.71
C ALA A 720 -23.59 -7.40 4.01
N GLY A 721 -23.85 -7.71 5.29
CA GLY A 721 -24.58 -8.92 5.70
C GLY A 721 -25.99 -8.97 5.14
N LEU A 722 -26.76 -7.89 5.28
CA LEU A 722 -28.13 -7.82 4.77
C LEU A 722 -28.19 -7.79 3.24
N PHE A 723 -27.23 -7.16 2.58
CA PHE A 723 -27.13 -7.19 1.13
C PHE A 723 -26.82 -8.60 0.59
N ALA A 724 -26.02 -9.38 1.31
CA ALA A 724 -25.78 -10.79 0.99
C ALA A 724 -27.08 -11.61 1.06
N GLU A 725 -27.88 -11.42 2.12
CA GLU A 725 -29.19 -12.07 2.24
C GLU A 725 -30.18 -11.62 1.16
N PHE A 726 -30.18 -10.33 0.81
CA PHE A 726 -31.02 -9.76 -0.24
C PHE A 726 -30.75 -10.38 -1.62
N ILE A 727 -29.47 -10.49 -2.02
CA ILE A 727 -29.10 -11.08 -3.32
C ILE A 727 -29.25 -12.60 -3.34
N GLY A 728 -29.00 -13.27 -2.22
CA GLY A 728 -29.07 -14.74 -2.11
C GLY A 728 -30.51 -15.29 -2.17
N GLY A 729 -31.51 -14.50 -1.79
CA GLY A 729 -32.91 -14.92 -1.74
C GLY A 729 -33.62 -14.91 -3.09
N ARG A 730 -33.32 -15.84 -4.01
CA ARG A 730 -34.13 -16.09 -5.22
C ARG A 730 -35.29 -17.07 -4.97
N SER A 731 -36.04 -16.84 -3.89
CA SER A 731 -37.29 -17.56 -3.62
C SER A 731 -38.39 -17.02 -4.54
N LYS A 732 -39.31 -17.87 -5.01
CA LYS A 732 -40.50 -17.47 -5.78
C LYS A 732 -41.49 -16.61 -4.97
N SER A 733 -41.30 -16.48 -3.64
CA SER A 733 -42.14 -15.67 -2.75
C SER A 733 -41.31 -14.68 -1.91
N LEU A 734 -41.85 -13.46 -1.75
CA LEU A 734 -41.25 -12.38 -0.97
C LEU A 734 -41.50 -12.63 0.53
N THR A 735 -40.44 -12.91 1.29
CA THR A 735 -40.53 -13.12 2.75
C THR A 735 -40.41 -11.80 3.51
N TRP A 736 -40.98 -11.72 4.73
CA TRP A 736 -40.85 -10.53 5.58
C TRP A 736 -39.37 -10.15 5.83
N ARG A 737 -38.48 -11.14 5.93
CA ARG A 737 -37.02 -10.93 6.09
C ARG A 737 -36.41 -10.21 4.87
N GLN A 738 -36.85 -10.56 3.66
CA GLN A 738 -36.40 -9.88 2.43
C GLN A 738 -36.90 -8.44 2.36
N LEU A 739 -38.10 -8.15 2.86
CA LEU A 739 -38.62 -6.78 2.96
C LEU A 739 -37.72 -5.92 3.87
N PHE A 740 -37.37 -6.43 5.06
CA PHE A 740 -36.45 -5.73 5.95
C PHE A 740 -35.04 -5.56 5.35
N CYS A 741 -34.54 -6.56 4.63
CA CYS A 741 -33.27 -6.44 3.91
C CYS A 741 -33.32 -5.34 2.83
N ALA A 742 -34.43 -5.24 2.08
CA ALA A 742 -34.62 -4.20 1.08
C ALA A 742 -34.66 -2.80 1.71
N VAL A 743 -35.38 -2.63 2.83
CA VAL A 743 -35.41 -1.37 3.61
C VAL A 743 -34.02 -1.01 4.13
N ALA A 744 -33.25 -1.99 4.61
CA ALA A 744 -31.87 -1.76 5.05
C ALA A 744 -30.95 -1.32 3.90
N VAL A 745 -31.07 -1.92 2.72
CA VAL A 745 -30.30 -1.49 1.54
C VAL A 745 -30.71 -0.08 1.11
N ALA A 746 -32.01 0.23 1.08
CA ALA A 746 -32.52 1.56 0.72
C ALA A 746 -32.06 2.65 1.71
N SER A 747 -32.16 2.40 3.02
CA SER A 747 -31.67 3.33 4.05
C SER A 747 -30.16 3.57 3.95
N THR A 748 -29.38 2.55 3.58
CA THR A 748 -27.95 2.70 3.30
C THR A 748 -27.71 3.64 2.12
N VAL A 749 -28.49 3.56 1.05
CA VAL A 749 -28.38 4.48 -0.11
C VAL A 749 -28.71 5.92 0.30
N VAL A 750 -29.73 6.13 1.12
CA VAL A 750 -30.08 7.47 1.65
C VAL A 750 -28.92 8.05 2.50
N ALA A 751 -28.31 7.22 3.33
CA ALA A 751 -27.20 7.63 4.19
C ALA A 751 -25.92 8.05 3.44
N ILE A 752 -25.77 7.62 2.18
CA ILE A 752 -24.62 7.95 1.33
C ILE A 752 -24.75 9.34 0.67
N ALA A 753 -25.98 9.87 0.56
CA ALA A 753 -26.24 11.13 -0.15
C ALA A 753 -25.44 12.35 0.35
N PRO A 754 -25.29 12.62 1.67
CA PRO A 754 -24.49 13.75 2.14
C PRO A 754 -23.03 13.69 1.66
N THR A 755 -22.42 12.51 1.69
CA THR A 755 -21.04 12.27 1.28
C THR A 755 -20.85 12.46 -0.22
N LEU A 756 -21.84 12.02 -1.03
CA LEU A 756 -21.84 12.26 -2.46
C LEU A 756 -21.88 13.76 -2.78
N VAL A 757 -22.74 14.52 -2.11
CA VAL A 757 -22.82 15.98 -2.28
C VAL A 757 -21.51 16.65 -1.87
N ALA A 758 -20.89 16.23 -0.76
CA ALA A 758 -19.61 16.77 -0.30
C ALA A 758 -18.47 16.55 -1.31
N SER A 759 -18.51 15.49 -2.13
CA SER A 759 -17.48 15.21 -3.14
C SER A 759 -17.42 16.27 -4.26
N PHE A 760 -18.52 17.00 -4.51
CA PHE A 760 -18.60 17.95 -5.62
C PHE A 760 -17.69 19.16 -5.47
N ASN A 761 -17.25 19.52 -4.27
CA ASN A 761 -16.28 20.62 -4.10
C ASN A 761 -14.83 20.18 -4.32
N GLY A 762 -14.55 18.88 -4.44
CA GLY A 762 -13.22 18.34 -4.73
C GLY A 762 -12.19 18.43 -3.61
N ARG A 763 -12.60 18.88 -2.42
CA ARG A 763 -11.76 19.03 -1.21
C ARG A 763 -12.52 18.63 0.06
N TRP A 764 -13.60 17.87 -0.06
CA TRP A 764 -14.47 17.44 1.06
C TRP A 764 -14.97 18.58 1.97
N SER A 765 -15.16 19.77 1.40
CA SER A 765 -15.53 21.00 2.13
C SER A 765 -14.45 21.49 3.09
N GLN A 766 -13.19 21.06 2.90
CA GLN A 766 -12.06 21.57 3.67
C GLN A 766 -11.95 23.09 3.44
N PRO A 767 -11.85 23.90 4.51
CA PRO A 767 -11.76 25.35 4.38
C PRO A 767 -10.51 25.81 3.62
N ALA A 768 -10.59 26.97 2.97
CA ALA A 768 -9.46 27.53 2.20
C ALA A 768 -8.51 28.37 3.07
N ASP A 769 -9.03 29.12 4.04
CA ASP A 769 -8.28 30.04 4.90
C ASP A 769 -8.43 29.63 6.36
N THR A 770 -7.33 29.51 7.09
CA THR A 770 -7.30 29.02 8.47
C THR A 770 -6.35 29.82 9.35
N LEU A 771 -6.54 29.72 10.66
CA LEU A 771 -5.59 30.19 11.67
C LEU A 771 -4.15 29.70 11.39
N GLY A 772 -4.00 28.49 10.85
CA GLY A 772 -2.72 27.91 10.46
C GLY A 772 -1.99 28.64 9.31
N ARG A 773 -2.69 29.38 8.45
CA ARG A 773 -2.05 30.28 7.46
C ARG A 773 -1.63 31.61 8.08
N LEU A 774 -2.30 32.05 9.14
CA LEU A 774 -1.99 33.30 9.84
C LEU A 774 -0.73 33.17 10.72
N THR A 775 -0.41 31.95 11.20
CA THR A 775 0.86 31.70 11.91
C THR A 775 2.09 31.95 11.03
N GLY A 776 1.97 31.78 9.71
CA GLY A 776 3.02 32.10 8.73
C GLY A 776 3.14 33.59 8.40
N GLN A 777 2.30 34.46 8.97
CA GLN A 777 2.38 35.91 8.82
C GLN A 777 3.19 36.59 9.93
N LEU A 778 3.59 35.83 10.96
CA LEU A 778 4.54 36.31 11.97
C LEU A 778 5.92 36.56 11.32
N PRO A 779 6.70 37.56 11.78
CA PRO A 779 7.99 37.88 11.18
C PRO A 779 8.95 36.68 11.23
N ASN A 780 9.22 36.04 10.10
CA ASN A 780 10.20 34.95 10.04
C ASN A 780 11.60 35.52 9.77
N ASP A 781 12.49 35.45 10.76
CA ASP A 781 13.85 36.00 10.66
C ASP A 781 14.84 35.03 9.96
N GLY A 782 14.43 33.80 9.59
CA GLY A 782 15.31 32.70 9.19
C GLY A 782 15.12 32.05 7.80
N GLY A 783 14.24 32.53 6.93
CA GLY A 783 14.01 31.91 5.61
C GLY A 783 15.11 32.24 4.57
N LEU A 784 15.66 31.23 3.89
CA LEU A 784 16.51 31.37 2.68
C LEU A 784 15.74 32.11 1.57
N GLY A 785 15.77 33.45 1.61
CA GLY A 785 15.03 34.32 0.70
C GLY A 785 14.54 35.64 1.33
N ALA A 786 14.53 35.77 2.66
CA ALA A 786 14.27 37.06 3.31
C ALA A 786 15.55 37.92 3.26
N SER A 787 15.62 38.81 2.26
CA SER A 787 16.61 39.88 2.29
C SER A 787 16.37 40.77 3.51
N THR A 788 17.45 41.19 4.15
CA THR A 788 17.58 42.26 5.16
C THR A 788 17.12 41.97 6.61
N SER A 789 18.08 41.50 7.42
CA SER A 789 18.65 42.25 8.57
C SER A 789 17.72 42.83 9.64
N THR A 790 17.09 41.99 10.45
CA THR A 790 16.63 42.42 11.80
C THR A 790 17.57 41.97 12.92
N GLY A 791 18.35 40.89 12.78
CA GLY A 791 19.34 40.48 13.80
C GLY A 791 18.73 40.11 15.16
N LEU A 792 17.40 39.92 15.22
CA LEU A 792 16.63 39.68 16.45
C LEU A 792 16.62 38.20 16.89
N GLY A 793 17.10 37.28 16.03
CA GLY A 793 17.23 35.85 16.32
C GLY A 793 15.92 35.08 16.42
N ASP A 794 16.03 33.74 16.44
CA ASP A 794 14.89 32.83 16.54
C ASP A 794 14.09 33.04 17.83
N TYR A 795 12.81 32.67 17.81
CA TYR A 795 11.91 32.84 18.93
C TYR A 795 10.83 31.75 18.97
N ASP A 796 10.16 31.66 20.11
CA ASP A 796 8.98 30.83 20.34
C ASP A 796 7.70 31.70 20.41
N VAL A 797 6.56 31.09 20.10
CA VAL A 797 5.23 31.69 20.07
C VAL A 797 4.31 30.89 20.99
N LEU A 798 3.75 31.55 21.99
CA LEU A 798 2.77 30.99 22.91
C LEU A 798 1.36 31.21 22.35
N TYR A 799 0.66 30.12 22.05
CA TYR A 799 -0.77 30.15 21.75
C TYR A 799 -1.54 29.81 23.02
N ILE A 800 -2.51 30.64 23.38
CA ILE A 800 -3.34 30.44 24.58
C ILE A 800 -4.80 30.83 24.30
N GLY A 801 -5.73 29.96 24.65
CA GLY A 801 -7.15 30.13 24.33
C GLY A 801 -7.93 28.81 24.39
N ASP A 802 -9.01 28.69 23.63
CA ASP A 802 -9.75 27.42 23.54
C ASP A 802 -8.88 26.33 22.87
N SER A 803 -8.83 25.16 23.49
CA SER A 803 -7.99 24.03 23.05
C SER A 803 -8.22 23.60 21.60
N ARG A 804 -9.41 23.86 21.04
CA ARG A 804 -9.78 23.51 19.67
C ARG A 804 -9.19 24.46 18.63
N LEU A 805 -8.74 25.64 19.04
CA LEU A 805 -8.18 26.67 18.15
C LEU A 805 -6.66 26.72 18.18
N ILE A 806 -6.00 25.92 19.01
CA ILE A 806 -4.53 25.96 19.17
C ILE A 806 -3.86 25.11 18.07
N PRO A 807 -2.96 25.69 17.25
CA PRO A 807 -2.30 25.00 16.14
C PRO A 807 -1.11 24.12 16.56
N ALA A 808 -1.06 23.70 17.83
CA ALA A 808 0.01 22.89 18.44
C ALA A 808 -0.59 21.86 19.39
N GLY A 809 0.21 20.87 19.83
CA GLY A 809 -0.19 19.99 20.92
C GLY A 809 -0.46 20.81 22.19
N ALA A 810 -1.71 20.93 22.62
CA ALA A 810 -2.09 21.83 23.70
C ALA A 810 -2.23 21.11 25.06
N VAL A 811 -1.93 21.84 26.14
CA VAL A 811 -2.17 21.40 27.53
C VAL A 811 -3.27 22.28 28.12
N ALA A 812 -4.27 21.64 28.73
CA ALA A 812 -5.34 22.36 29.43
C ALA A 812 -4.80 23.03 30.70
N VAL A 813 -5.26 24.25 30.97
CA VAL A 813 -5.00 24.97 32.22
C VAL A 813 -5.84 24.33 33.33
N GLU A 814 -5.22 24.02 34.47
CA GLU A 814 -5.96 23.48 35.61
C GLU A 814 -6.79 24.58 36.27
N PRO A 815 -8.10 24.38 36.48
CA PRO A 815 -8.94 25.40 37.10
C PRO A 815 -8.62 25.55 38.59
N ASP A 816 -8.16 26.72 39.01
CA ASP A 816 -8.08 27.10 40.43
C ASP A 816 -9.47 27.46 40.97
N ALA A 817 -9.74 27.18 42.25
CA ALA A 817 -11.04 27.39 42.89
C ALA A 817 -11.53 28.85 42.81
N LYS A 818 -10.62 29.82 42.64
CA LYS A 818 -10.93 31.26 42.50
C LYS A 818 -11.15 31.71 41.06
N THR A 819 -10.66 30.98 40.06
CA THR A 819 -10.70 31.35 38.63
C THR A 819 -11.39 30.30 37.75
N ALA A 820 -11.95 29.25 38.34
CA ALA A 820 -12.54 28.10 37.65
C ALA A 820 -13.58 28.46 36.56
N GLN A 821 -14.28 29.59 36.71
CA GLN A 821 -15.27 30.05 35.74
C GLN A 821 -14.63 30.76 34.54
N ASP A 822 -13.44 31.36 34.72
CA ASP A 822 -12.67 32.07 33.68
C ASP A 822 -11.65 31.15 32.97
N THR A 823 -11.24 30.05 33.61
CA THR A 823 -10.23 29.10 33.09
C THR A 823 -10.82 27.83 32.49
N ALA A 824 -12.14 27.65 32.57
CA ALA A 824 -12.83 26.48 32.01
C ALA A 824 -12.65 26.37 30.49
N GLY A 825 -11.95 25.32 30.05
CA GLY A 825 -11.68 25.07 28.63
C GLY A 825 -10.49 25.82 28.05
N LEU A 826 -9.75 26.56 28.88
CA LEU A 826 -8.51 27.24 28.50
C LEU A 826 -7.38 26.21 28.33
N ALA A 827 -6.60 26.37 27.27
CA ALA A 827 -5.41 25.58 27.00
C ALA A 827 -4.32 26.47 26.41
N TYR A 828 -3.09 25.97 26.39
CA TYR A 828 -1.95 26.64 25.78
C TYR A 828 -1.00 25.65 25.09
N GLY A 829 -0.22 26.16 24.13
CA GLY A 829 0.81 25.41 23.41
C GLY A 829 1.87 26.34 22.82
N ILE A 830 3.05 25.78 22.52
CA ILE A 830 4.19 26.52 21.97
C ILE A 830 4.43 26.08 20.53
N LEU A 831 4.74 27.05 19.67
CA LEU A 831 5.30 26.84 18.35
C LEU A 831 6.61 27.61 18.22
N ARG A 832 7.54 27.03 17.48
CA ARG A 832 8.77 27.71 17.08
C ARG A 832 8.52 28.62 15.87
N ASP A 833 9.40 29.60 15.63
CA ASP A 833 9.40 30.40 14.41
C ASP A 833 9.46 29.54 13.12
N GLY A 834 8.89 30.05 12.01
CA GLY A 834 8.81 29.30 10.74
C GLY A 834 7.46 28.63 10.43
N GLY A 835 6.47 28.78 11.33
CA GLY A 835 5.09 28.30 11.12
C GLY A 835 4.82 26.89 11.64
N ALA A 836 3.54 26.51 11.70
CA ALA A 836 3.11 25.27 12.32
C ALA A 836 3.30 24.04 11.39
N THR A 837 3.80 22.95 11.95
CA THR A 837 4.03 21.68 11.25
C THR A 837 3.34 20.51 11.93
N GLY A 838 3.22 19.40 11.21
CA GLY A 838 2.57 18.19 11.69
C GLY A 838 3.29 17.48 12.84
N ILE A 839 4.52 17.88 13.18
CA ILE A 839 5.24 17.39 14.36
C ILE A 839 4.93 18.21 15.61
N ASP A 840 4.54 19.48 15.44
CA ASP A 840 4.18 20.37 16.56
C ASP A 840 2.85 19.98 17.21
N THR A 841 2.05 19.14 16.54
CA THR A 841 0.83 18.57 17.09
C THR A 841 1.10 17.42 18.08
N LEU A 842 2.35 16.99 18.24
CA LEU A 842 2.72 15.98 19.23
C LEU A 842 2.58 16.53 20.65
N PRO A 843 2.16 15.71 21.63
CA PRO A 843 2.04 16.14 23.02
C PRO A 843 3.41 16.53 23.59
N ALA A 844 3.41 17.52 24.48
CA ALA A 844 4.61 18.00 25.15
C ALA A 844 5.27 16.92 26.03
N SER A 845 6.60 16.93 26.06
CA SER A 845 7.38 16.16 27.04
C SER A 845 7.46 16.96 28.34
N ALA A 846 7.21 16.32 29.48
CA ALA A 846 7.41 16.95 30.78
C ALA A 846 8.88 17.33 30.96
N SER A 847 9.14 18.61 31.24
CA SER A 847 10.46 19.17 31.49
C SER A 847 10.38 20.36 32.45
N PRO A 848 11.50 20.75 33.10
CA PRO A 848 11.56 21.98 33.89
C PRO A 848 11.15 23.24 33.10
N MET A 849 11.36 23.26 31.78
CA MET A 849 10.91 24.35 30.92
C MET A 849 9.38 24.37 30.76
N THR A 850 8.74 23.21 30.57
CA THR A 850 7.27 23.15 30.52
C THR A 850 6.65 23.50 31.87
N ASP A 851 7.31 23.17 32.99
CA ASP A 851 6.86 23.60 34.32
C ASP A 851 6.99 25.11 34.51
N SER A 852 8.08 25.70 34.02
CA SER A 852 8.28 27.16 34.07
C SER A 852 7.29 27.90 33.19
N LEU A 853 6.97 27.36 32.01
CA LEU A 853 5.92 27.89 31.15
C LEU A 853 4.55 27.82 31.83
N ARG A 854 4.22 26.68 32.45
CA ARG A 854 2.96 26.52 33.18
C ARG A 854 2.81 27.61 34.24
N ARG A 855 3.84 27.82 35.07
CA ARG A 855 3.82 28.89 36.10
C ARG A 855 3.71 30.29 35.49
N ALA A 856 4.39 30.56 34.38
CA ALA A 856 4.27 31.83 33.68
C ALA A 856 2.85 32.05 33.10
N VAL A 857 2.22 31.01 32.57
CA VAL A 857 0.83 31.04 32.10
C VAL A 857 -0.13 31.24 33.28
N ASP A 858 0.10 30.56 34.41
CA ASP A 858 -0.73 30.73 35.61
C ASP A 858 -0.69 32.19 36.09
N VAL A 859 0.50 32.81 36.19
CA VAL A 859 0.65 34.24 36.53
C VAL A 859 -0.04 35.16 35.51
N LEU A 860 0.06 34.84 34.21
CA LEU A 860 -0.60 35.61 33.15
C LEU A 860 -2.12 35.52 33.22
N VAL A 861 -2.65 34.33 33.55
CA VAL A 861 -4.07 34.04 33.62
C VAL A 861 -4.68 34.56 34.93
N THR A 862 -3.99 34.46 36.06
CA THR A 862 -4.46 34.98 37.36
C THR A 862 -4.29 36.50 37.47
N GLY A 863 -3.31 37.08 36.77
CA GLY A 863 -2.98 38.51 36.86
C GLY A 863 -2.23 38.87 38.14
N GLU A 864 -1.54 37.90 38.77
CA GLU A 864 -0.76 38.11 40.00
C GLU A 864 0.42 39.09 39.82
N SER A 865 0.85 39.33 38.58
CA SER A 865 1.90 40.27 38.21
C SER A 865 1.49 41.08 36.97
N LEU A 866 1.98 42.31 36.87
CA LEU A 866 1.87 43.16 35.68
C LEU A 866 3.09 43.06 34.74
N ARG A 867 3.98 42.10 34.99
CA ARG A 867 5.23 41.88 34.23
C ARG A 867 5.46 40.40 33.93
N ALA A 868 4.40 39.70 33.50
CA ALA A 868 4.47 38.28 33.20
C ALA A 868 5.34 37.97 31.97
N GLY A 869 5.55 38.92 31.05
CA GLY A 869 6.44 38.78 29.90
C GLY A 869 7.89 38.46 30.28
N ARG A 870 8.35 38.93 31.45
CA ARG A 870 9.68 38.59 32.00
C ARG A 870 9.85 37.10 32.35
N LEU A 871 8.77 36.41 32.75
CA LEU A 871 8.81 34.97 33.02
C LEU A 871 8.86 34.15 31.72
N LEU A 872 8.32 34.71 30.64
CA LEU A 872 8.32 34.11 29.30
C LEU A 872 9.63 34.37 28.54
N ALA A 873 10.37 35.41 28.89
CA ALA A 873 11.60 35.81 28.20
C ALA A 873 12.70 34.71 28.19
N PRO A 874 13.05 34.04 29.30
CA PRO A 874 14.02 32.93 29.28
C PRO A 874 13.62 31.77 28.37
N LEU A 875 12.33 31.61 28.08
CA LEU A 875 11.78 30.56 27.23
C LEU A 875 11.74 31.00 25.75
N ALA A 876 12.41 32.11 25.40
CA ALA A 876 12.41 32.72 24.08
C ALA A 876 11.01 33.05 23.50
N VAL A 877 9.99 33.15 24.35
CA VAL A 877 8.62 33.46 23.90
C VAL A 877 8.53 34.96 23.59
N ARG A 878 8.50 35.26 22.29
CA ARG A 878 8.39 36.63 21.77
C ARG A 878 6.97 37.04 21.47
N TYR A 879 6.13 36.12 21.00
CA TYR A 879 4.74 36.42 20.67
C TYR A 879 3.79 35.58 21.50
N VAL A 880 2.72 36.21 21.98
CA VAL A 880 1.57 35.55 22.60
C VAL A 880 0.37 35.77 21.69
N VAL A 881 -0.21 34.67 21.21
CA VAL A 881 -1.34 34.67 20.29
C VAL A 881 -2.58 34.15 21.01
N VAL A 882 -3.64 34.94 21.00
CA VAL A 882 -4.94 34.59 21.55
C VAL A 882 -5.94 34.39 20.40
N PRO A 883 -6.28 33.15 20.03
CA PRO A 883 -7.34 32.88 19.07
C PRO A 883 -8.70 33.22 19.69
N LEU A 884 -9.48 34.06 19.02
CA LEU A 884 -10.82 34.47 19.46
C LEU A 884 -11.93 33.66 18.79
N ARG A 885 -11.77 33.39 17.49
CA ARG A 885 -12.70 32.57 16.71
C ARG A 885 -12.02 31.99 15.48
N ASP A 886 -12.43 30.80 15.08
CA ASP A 886 -12.11 30.24 13.77
C ASP A 886 -13.35 30.33 12.87
N SER A 887 -13.21 31.03 11.75
CA SER A 887 -14.26 31.21 10.74
C SER A 887 -14.65 29.91 10.03
N THR A 888 -13.98 28.79 10.33
CA THR A 888 -14.10 27.56 9.55
C THR A 888 -14.59 26.32 10.31
N LEU A 889 -14.08 26.04 11.52
CA LEU A 889 -14.50 24.87 12.31
C LEU A 889 -15.55 25.19 13.37
N HIS A 890 -15.56 26.41 13.93
CA HIS A 890 -16.32 26.73 15.15
C HIS A 890 -17.13 28.04 15.09
N ALA A 891 -17.40 28.55 13.87
CA ALA A 891 -17.96 29.88 13.60
C ALA A 891 -19.27 30.27 14.31
N SER A 892 -19.98 29.35 14.96
CA SER A 892 -21.30 29.58 15.55
C SER A 892 -21.33 29.74 17.08
N ARG A 893 -20.20 29.69 17.80
CA ARG A 893 -20.14 29.96 19.25
C ARG A 893 -19.05 31.00 19.55
N SER A 894 -19.43 32.14 20.12
CA SER A 894 -18.48 33.07 20.73
C SER A 894 -17.82 32.41 21.94
N LEU A 895 -16.50 32.51 22.05
CA LEU A 895 -15.73 31.96 23.16
C LEU A 895 -15.53 33.07 24.20
N SER A 896 -16.27 33.03 25.31
CA SER A 896 -16.19 34.04 26.38
C SER A 896 -14.80 34.16 27.00
N VAL A 897 -13.99 33.10 26.95
CA VAL A 897 -12.65 33.03 27.55
C VAL A 897 -11.65 33.96 26.85
N GLY A 898 -11.77 34.14 25.53
CA GLY A 898 -10.79 34.92 24.75
C GLY A 898 -10.77 36.41 25.10
N GLU A 899 -11.95 37.00 25.38
CA GLU A 899 -12.07 38.42 25.70
C GLU A 899 -11.45 38.77 27.06
N VAL A 900 -11.68 37.93 28.07
CA VAL A 900 -11.10 38.10 29.42
C VAL A 900 -9.58 38.00 29.37
N LEU A 901 -9.05 37.03 28.62
CA LEU A 901 -7.61 36.85 28.47
C LEU A 901 -6.95 38.02 27.74
N VAL A 902 -7.57 38.51 26.66
CA VAL A 902 -7.09 39.70 25.94
C VAL A 902 -7.03 40.92 26.85
N ALA A 903 -8.04 41.13 27.71
CA ALA A 903 -8.02 42.22 28.68
C ALA A 903 -6.85 42.07 29.67
N ARG A 904 -6.67 40.90 30.29
CA ARG A 904 -5.59 40.65 31.26
C ARG A 904 -4.18 40.79 30.66
N ILE A 905 -3.96 40.33 29.43
CA ILE A 905 -2.67 40.50 28.75
C ILE A 905 -2.46 41.98 28.37
N SER A 906 -3.53 42.71 28.05
CA SER A 906 -3.43 44.15 27.75
C SER A 906 -3.08 45.01 28.98
N ASP A 907 -3.37 44.55 30.19
CA ASP A 907 -3.02 45.24 31.45
C ASP A 907 -1.54 45.07 31.84
N GLN A 908 -0.81 44.17 31.17
CA GLN A 908 0.62 43.94 31.42
C GLN A 908 1.48 45.07 30.86
N LEU A 909 2.54 45.43 31.59
CA LEU A 909 3.45 46.52 31.24
C LEU A 909 4.52 46.14 30.21
N ASP A 910 4.71 44.84 29.96
CA ASP A 910 5.76 44.29 29.11
C ASP A 910 5.24 43.59 27.85
N PHE A 911 3.95 43.72 27.56
CA PHE A 911 3.37 43.29 26.28
C PHE A 911 2.92 44.49 25.44
N ARG A 912 3.20 44.42 24.15
CA ARG A 912 2.71 45.36 23.15
C ARG A 912 1.79 44.63 22.19
N ARG A 913 0.57 45.13 22.01
CA ARG A 913 -0.36 44.57 21.01
C ARG A 913 0.10 44.97 19.60
N VAL A 914 0.42 43.98 18.75
CA VAL A 914 0.99 44.21 17.40
C VAL A 914 -0.04 43.95 16.30
N TYR A 915 -0.97 43.03 16.51
CA TYR A 915 -2.01 42.71 15.53
C TYR A 915 -3.36 42.48 16.21
N THR A 916 -4.41 43.01 15.61
CA THR A 916 -5.79 42.81 16.05
C THR A 916 -6.67 42.61 14.84
N ALA A 917 -7.26 41.42 14.75
CA ALA A 917 -8.34 41.14 13.84
C ALA A 917 -9.49 40.51 14.61
N THR A 918 -10.59 40.25 13.92
CA THR A 918 -11.77 39.67 14.56
C THR A 918 -11.61 38.20 14.95
N ASP A 919 -10.57 37.53 14.46
CA ASP A 919 -10.28 36.10 14.59
C ASP A 919 -9.18 35.79 15.61
N LEU A 920 -8.17 36.66 15.76
CA LEU A 920 -7.10 36.53 16.75
C LEU A 920 -6.49 37.87 17.18
N VAL A 921 -5.79 37.86 18.32
CA VAL A 921 -4.98 38.97 18.83
C VAL A 921 -3.53 38.51 19.04
N ILE A 922 -2.56 39.33 18.64
CA ILE A 922 -1.13 39.05 18.81
C ILE A 922 -0.50 40.12 19.71
N PHE A 923 0.16 39.67 20.76
CA PHE A 923 0.98 40.48 21.65
C PHE A 923 2.45 40.14 21.45
N GLU A 924 3.30 41.15 21.33
CA GLU A 924 4.76 41.04 21.35
C GLU A 924 5.26 41.29 22.78
N ASN A 925 6.05 40.37 23.29
CA ASN A 925 6.73 40.47 24.57
C ASN A 925 7.97 41.37 24.42
N ALA A 926 7.93 42.56 25.02
CA ALA A 926 9.03 43.52 24.97
C ALA A 926 10.26 43.06 25.77
N ALA A 927 10.12 42.08 26.66
CA ALA A 927 11.21 41.50 27.43
C ALA A 927 11.87 40.28 26.75
N ALA A 928 11.41 39.86 25.57
CA ALA A 928 11.87 38.64 24.91
C ALA A 928 13.37 38.69 24.57
N ILE A 929 14.05 37.55 24.77
CA ILE A 929 15.41 37.31 24.29
C ILE A 929 15.40 36.16 23.27
N PRO A 930 16.34 36.15 22.30
CA PRO A 930 16.38 35.12 21.25
C PRO A 930 16.66 33.71 21.79
N THR A 931 16.25 32.67 21.05
CA THR A 931 16.46 31.26 21.41
C THR A 931 17.92 30.92 21.67
N ALA A 932 18.86 31.46 20.90
CA ALA A 932 20.30 31.35 21.15
C ALA A 932 20.89 32.75 21.25
N SER A 933 21.13 33.22 22.48
CA SER A 933 21.48 34.61 22.76
C SER A 933 22.75 34.76 23.59
N VAL A 934 23.39 35.92 23.49
CA VAL A 934 24.53 36.29 24.35
C VAL A 934 24.02 37.26 25.41
N LEU A 935 24.07 36.86 26.68
CA LEU A 935 23.59 37.65 27.80
C LEU A 935 24.56 38.80 28.12
N ASP A 936 24.03 39.91 28.61
CA ASP A 936 24.83 40.94 29.26
C ASP A 936 25.26 40.49 30.68
N GLU A 937 26.15 41.25 31.32
CA GLU A 937 26.73 40.87 32.62
C GLU A 937 25.67 40.73 33.72
N ARG A 938 24.67 41.62 33.74
CA ARG A 938 23.61 41.56 34.75
C ARG A 938 22.72 40.34 34.54
N SER A 939 22.27 40.10 33.30
CA SER A 939 21.43 38.92 32.99
C SER A 939 22.20 37.62 33.15
N ALA A 940 23.52 37.61 32.92
CA ALA A 940 24.37 36.46 33.19
C ALA A 940 24.37 36.07 34.66
N VAL A 941 24.45 37.03 35.59
CA VAL A 941 24.33 36.79 37.03
C VAL A 941 22.91 36.34 37.40
N THR A 942 21.88 37.01 36.88
CA THR A 942 20.48 36.61 37.10
C THR A 942 20.20 35.20 36.60
N SER A 943 20.85 34.76 35.50
CA SER A 943 20.70 33.41 34.96
C SER A 943 21.14 32.31 35.92
N GLN A 944 22.02 32.61 36.87
CA GLN A 944 22.45 31.67 37.91
C GLN A 944 21.43 31.57 39.05
N GLN A 945 20.55 32.56 39.19
CA GLN A 945 19.51 32.60 40.21
C GLN A 945 18.24 31.93 39.66
N ALA A 946 17.75 30.90 40.36
CA ALA A 946 16.62 30.09 39.90
C ALA A 946 15.24 30.59 40.41
N SER A 947 15.12 31.85 40.86
CA SER A 947 13.90 32.33 41.53
C SER A 947 12.99 33.16 40.63
N GLU A 948 11.68 32.90 40.67
CA GLU A 948 10.67 33.70 39.95
C GLU A 948 10.67 35.16 40.39
N ALA A 949 10.95 35.40 41.68
CA ALA A 949 11.09 36.75 42.23
C ALA A 949 12.25 37.53 41.58
N SER A 950 13.38 36.86 41.31
CA SER A 950 14.53 37.47 40.60
C SER A 950 14.14 37.87 39.17
N LEU A 951 13.41 37.00 38.46
CA LEU A 951 12.96 37.26 37.08
C LEU A 951 11.93 38.39 36.99
N LEU A 952 11.04 38.50 37.98
CA LEU A 952 10.06 39.59 38.01
C LEU A 952 10.69 40.94 38.39
N ALA A 953 11.73 40.94 39.22
CA ALA A 953 12.42 42.15 39.68
C ALA A 953 13.29 42.78 38.58
N ASP A 954 14.18 42.00 37.96
CA ASP A 954 15.19 42.49 37.03
C ASP A 954 14.81 42.28 35.56
N PRO A 955 14.92 43.29 34.68
CA PRO A 955 14.74 43.08 33.24
C PRO A 955 15.91 42.25 32.68
N LEU A 956 15.59 41.29 31.82
CA LEU A 956 16.58 40.53 31.06
C LEU A 956 16.95 41.28 29.78
N THR A 957 18.24 41.34 29.48
CA THR A 957 18.78 41.97 28.28
C THR A 957 19.81 41.06 27.61
N SER A 958 19.77 40.99 26.28
CA SER A 958 20.78 40.28 25.48
C SER A 958 21.59 41.28 24.65
N ARG A 959 22.87 40.96 24.41
CA ARG A 959 23.76 41.72 23.51
C ARG A 959 23.49 41.42 22.03
N GLY A 960 22.79 40.32 21.74
CA GLY A 960 22.42 39.87 20.40
C GLY A 960 22.17 38.37 20.34
N ALA A 961 21.79 37.88 19.16
CA ALA A 961 21.68 36.46 18.87
C ALA A 961 23.06 35.86 18.55
N LEU A 962 23.35 34.66 19.07
CA LEU A 962 24.55 33.91 18.70
C LEU A 962 24.40 33.30 17.30
N VAL A 963 23.21 32.73 17.02
CA VAL A 963 22.87 32.04 15.77
C VAL A 963 21.44 32.42 15.37
N THR A 964 21.24 32.63 14.08
CA THR A 964 19.91 32.70 13.43
C THR A 964 19.68 31.38 12.67
N GLY A 965 18.50 30.78 12.80
CA GLY A 965 18.20 29.43 12.29
C GLY A 965 18.75 28.31 13.16
N PHE A 966 18.66 28.46 14.49
CA PHE A 966 19.10 27.45 15.45
C PHE A 966 18.35 26.13 15.24
N THR A 967 19.12 25.06 15.03
CA THR A 967 18.58 23.71 14.83
C THR A 967 19.21 22.75 15.84
N PRO A 968 18.44 22.15 16.75
CA PRO A 968 18.99 21.40 17.90
C PRO A 968 19.86 20.18 17.55
N TYR A 969 19.69 19.62 16.36
CA TYR A 969 20.31 18.38 15.90
C TYR A 969 21.34 18.59 14.79
N LEU A 970 21.67 19.84 14.47
CA LEU A 970 22.76 20.22 13.58
C LEU A 970 23.81 21.02 14.38
N VAL A 971 24.97 21.23 13.75
CA VAL A 971 26.02 22.08 14.31
C VAL A 971 25.66 23.53 14.03
N ASN A 972 25.49 24.31 15.08
CA ASN A 972 25.16 25.73 15.00
C ASN A 972 26.43 26.55 15.21
N THR A 973 26.77 27.43 14.27
CA THR A 973 28.01 28.20 14.31
C THR A 973 27.73 29.69 14.42
N GLY A 974 28.40 30.37 15.35
CA GLY A 974 28.26 31.81 15.56
C GLY A 974 29.58 32.45 16.02
N GLN A 975 29.68 33.76 15.93
CA GLN A 975 30.82 34.51 16.50
C GLN A 975 30.49 34.92 17.93
N LEU A 976 31.41 34.66 18.86
CA LEU A 976 31.19 34.92 20.29
C LEU A 976 32.29 35.80 20.87
N SER A 977 31.90 36.88 21.54
CA SER A 977 32.76 37.61 22.48
C SER A 977 32.72 36.92 23.86
N ALA A 978 33.79 36.97 24.65
CA ALA A 978 33.82 36.40 26.01
C ALA A 978 32.61 36.87 26.86
N ALA A 979 31.64 35.97 27.05
CA ALA A 979 30.32 36.24 27.63
C ALA A 979 29.58 34.93 27.95
N THR A 980 28.43 35.05 28.64
CA THR A 980 27.52 33.92 28.86
C THR A 980 26.59 33.75 27.67
N VAL A 981 26.59 32.56 27.07
CA VAL A 981 25.65 32.16 26.02
C VAL A 981 24.45 31.48 26.68
N HIS A 982 23.25 31.97 26.40
CA HIS A 982 22.00 31.36 26.82
C HIS A 982 21.30 30.71 25.63
N VAL A 983 20.76 29.52 25.86
CA VAL A 983 19.99 28.77 24.87
C VAL A 983 18.68 28.32 25.50
N ALA A 984 17.56 28.75 24.94
CA ALA A 984 16.20 28.40 25.36
C ALA A 984 15.83 26.97 24.94
N VAL A 985 16.61 26.00 25.43
CA VAL A 985 16.40 24.56 25.29
C VAL A 985 16.56 23.89 26.65
N PRO A 986 15.90 22.74 26.89
CA PRO A 986 15.99 22.08 28.18
C PRO A 986 17.43 21.68 28.48
N TYR A 987 17.82 21.87 29.75
CA TYR A 987 19.15 21.49 30.21
C TYR A 987 19.45 20.00 29.96
N SER A 988 20.62 19.75 29.39
CA SER A 988 21.22 18.42 29.28
C SER A 988 22.74 18.54 29.29
N ASP A 989 23.39 17.59 29.93
CA ASP A 989 24.84 17.37 29.91
C ASP A 989 25.39 17.01 28.51
N ARG A 990 24.49 16.65 27.57
CA ARG A 990 24.83 16.32 26.18
C ARG A 990 25.05 17.55 25.30
N TRP A 991 24.60 18.73 25.73
CA TRP A 991 24.87 19.96 25.01
C TRP A 991 26.36 20.33 25.13
N GLU A 992 26.97 20.70 24.02
CA GLU A 992 28.38 21.12 23.99
C GLU A 992 28.53 22.42 23.21
N LEU A 993 29.16 23.40 23.86
CA LEU A 993 29.68 24.58 23.19
C LEU A 993 31.20 24.43 23.06
N ARG A 994 31.74 24.65 21.86
CA ARG A 994 33.19 24.80 21.64
C ARG A 994 33.48 26.19 21.11
N VAL A 995 34.48 26.86 21.66
CA VAL A 995 34.97 28.17 21.17
C VAL A 995 36.41 27.99 20.76
N ASP A 996 36.71 28.14 19.46
CA ASP A 996 38.04 27.88 18.87
C ASP A 996 38.66 26.53 19.33
N GLY A 997 37.81 25.51 19.46
CA GLY A 997 38.20 24.15 19.88
C GLY A 997 38.21 23.90 21.39
N ALA A 998 38.15 24.93 22.24
CA ALA A 998 38.03 24.79 23.69
C ALA A 998 36.59 24.41 24.08
N ARG A 999 36.43 23.31 24.84
CA ARG A 999 35.12 22.81 25.28
C ARG A 999 34.63 23.55 26.52
N ILE A 1000 33.39 24.02 26.48
CA ILE A 1000 32.70 24.67 27.59
C ILE A 1000 31.54 23.78 28.03
N ALA A 1001 31.44 23.54 29.34
CA ALA A 1001 30.38 22.72 29.91
C ALA A 1001 29.05 23.49 30.00
N PRO A 1002 27.90 22.85 29.75
CA PRO A 1002 26.61 23.47 29.97
C PRO A 1002 26.33 23.59 31.47
N ARG A 1003 25.53 24.59 31.84
CA ARG A 1003 24.91 24.72 33.16
C ARG A 1003 23.42 25.05 33.05
N VAL A 1004 22.69 24.86 34.13
CA VAL A 1004 21.29 25.30 34.23
C VAL A 1004 21.24 26.83 34.30
N ALA A 1005 20.31 27.42 33.55
CA ALA A 1005 20.00 28.84 33.57
C ALA A 1005 18.51 29.06 33.81
N PHE A 1006 18.19 30.05 34.66
CA PHE A 1006 16.80 30.43 34.99
C PHE A 1006 15.98 29.24 35.51
N GLY A 1007 16.62 28.28 36.18
CA GLY A 1007 16.00 27.07 36.74
C GLY A 1007 15.55 26.01 35.72
N ALA A 1008 15.59 26.28 34.41
CA ALA A 1008 15.01 25.37 33.41
C ALA A 1008 15.79 25.25 32.08
N THR A 1009 16.47 26.32 31.65
CA THR A 1009 17.13 26.43 30.33
C THR A 1009 18.62 26.14 30.41
N THR A 1010 19.31 26.19 29.28
CA THR A 1010 20.75 25.89 29.19
C THR A 1010 21.56 27.18 29.02
N ALA A 1011 22.70 27.29 29.72
CA ALA A 1011 23.68 28.34 29.46
C ALA A 1011 25.11 27.81 29.49
N PHE A 1012 26.03 28.58 28.91
CA PHE A 1012 27.47 28.32 28.86
C PHE A 1012 28.21 29.59 29.22
N ASP A 1013 29.12 29.51 30.19
CA ASP A 1013 29.98 30.64 30.54
C ASP A 1013 31.27 30.54 29.73
N ALA A 1014 31.39 31.33 28.67
CA ALA A 1014 32.52 31.31 27.75
C ALA A 1014 33.53 32.42 28.09
N PRO A 1015 34.69 32.09 28.70
CA PRO A 1015 35.67 33.11 29.10
C PRO A 1015 36.54 33.60 27.92
N VAL A 1016 36.42 32.98 26.74
CA VAL A 1016 37.25 33.25 25.55
C VAL A 1016 36.34 33.70 24.40
N ALA A 1017 36.83 34.64 23.59
CA ALA A 1017 36.18 35.06 22.35
C ALA A 1017 36.68 34.20 21.17
N GLY A 1018 35.83 33.93 20.19
CA GLY A 1018 36.19 33.13 19.02
C GLY A 1018 34.99 32.61 18.25
N THR A 1019 35.25 31.67 17.33
CA THR A 1019 34.19 30.99 16.59
C THR A 1019 33.57 29.92 17.49
N ALA A 1020 32.31 30.12 17.85
CA ALA A 1020 31.55 29.23 18.71
C ALA A 1020 30.77 28.21 17.87
N THR A 1021 30.89 26.93 18.22
CA THR A 1021 30.09 25.84 17.65
C THR A 1021 29.27 25.18 18.76
N LEU A 1022 27.95 25.16 18.61
CA LEU A 1022 27.00 24.58 19.54
C LEU A 1022 26.33 23.35 18.92
N GLU A 1023 26.45 22.20 19.57
CA GLU A 1023 25.87 20.94 19.11
C GLU A 1023 25.32 20.09 20.27
N LEU A 1024 24.34 19.24 19.96
CA LEU A 1024 23.86 18.20 20.87
C LEU A 1024 24.57 16.88 20.58
N ARG A 1025 25.30 16.34 21.57
CA ARG A 1025 26.00 15.06 21.41
C ARG A 1025 25.03 13.88 21.37
N ALA A 1026 25.23 13.00 20.39
CA ALA A 1026 24.52 11.73 20.30
C ALA A 1026 24.99 10.74 21.38
N SER A 1027 24.07 10.20 22.17
CA SER A 1027 24.37 9.12 23.12
C SER A 1027 24.68 7.81 22.39
N PHE A 1028 25.73 7.09 22.82
CA PHE A 1028 26.03 5.76 22.30
C PHE A 1028 24.90 4.76 22.61
N ALA A 1029 24.36 4.80 23.82
CA ALA A 1029 23.25 3.94 24.24
C ALA A 1029 21.99 4.16 23.39
N HIS A 1030 21.66 5.43 23.10
CA HIS A 1030 20.54 5.77 22.22
C HIS A 1030 20.75 5.21 20.80
N ARG A 1031 21.93 5.40 20.22
CA ARG A 1031 22.25 4.85 18.88
C ARG A 1031 22.16 3.33 18.84
N LEU A 1032 22.60 2.65 19.90
CA LEU A 1032 22.46 1.19 20.02
C LEU A 1032 20.98 0.77 20.05
N LEU A 1033 20.16 1.45 20.86
CA LEU A 1033 18.71 1.19 20.94
C LEU A 1033 18.01 1.42 19.59
N VAL A 1034 18.33 2.51 18.90
CA VAL A 1034 17.84 2.78 17.54
C VAL A 1034 18.30 1.69 16.56
N GLY A 1035 19.54 1.22 16.66
CA GLY A 1035 20.05 0.10 15.87
C GLY A 1035 19.26 -1.20 16.09
N VAL A 1036 18.97 -1.54 17.34
CA VAL A 1036 18.11 -2.69 17.71
C VAL A 1036 16.70 -2.50 17.15
N GLN A 1037 16.13 -1.30 17.28
CA GLN A 1037 14.82 -0.98 16.75
C GLN A 1037 14.75 -1.19 15.23
N VAL A 1038 15.72 -0.66 14.48
CA VAL A 1038 15.81 -0.86 13.02
C VAL A 1038 15.92 -2.34 12.68
N LEU A 1039 16.73 -3.11 13.42
CA LEU A 1039 16.84 -4.56 13.23
C LEU A 1039 15.49 -5.27 13.44
N LEU A 1040 14.71 -4.89 14.46
CA LEU A 1040 13.39 -5.45 14.73
C LEU A 1040 12.39 -5.13 13.60
N TRP A 1041 12.38 -3.90 13.08
CA TRP A 1041 11.58 -3.54 11.92
C TRP A 1041 11.96 -4.39 10.69
N LEU A 1042 13.25 -4.54 10.41
CA LEU A 1042 13.75 -5.37 9.31
C LEU A 1042 13.40 -6.85 9.50
N LEU A 1043 13.44 -7.38 10.72
CA LEU A 1043 13.03 -8.74 11.04
C LEU A 1043 11.54 -8.95 10.77
N VAL A 1044 10.67 -8.05 11.25
CA VAL A 1044 9.22 -8.15 11.02
C VAL A 1044 8.90 -8.03 9.54
N LEU A 1045 9.55 -7.11 8.81
CA LEU A 1045 9.44 -7.00 7.36
C LEU A 1045 9.91 -8.30 6.66
N ALA A 1046 11.03 -8.87 7.08
CA ALA A 1046 11.54 -10.13 6.54
C ALA A 1046 10.56 -11.29 6.78
N VAL A 1047 9.96 -11.43 7.97
CA VAL A 1047 8.95 -12.47 8.22
C VAL A 1047 7.69 -12.22 7.39
N THR A 1048 7.28 -10.97 7.24
CA THR A 1048 6.09 -10.55 6.49
C THR A 1048 6.23 -10.86 4.99
N PHE A 1049 7.40 -10.59 4.39
CA PHE A 1049 7.65 -10.81 2.97
C PHE A 1049 8.33 -12.17 2.65
N ASN A 1050 8.86 -12.85 3.68
CA ASN A 1050 9.50 -14.18 3.66
C ASN A 1050 10.57 -14.36 2.54
N PRO A 1051 11.76 -13.76 2.69
CA PRO A 1051 12.83 -13.82 1.69
C PRO A 1051 13.56 -15.17 1.66
N SER A 1052 13.40 -16.07 2.64
CA SER A 1052 13.99 -17.43 2.56
C SER A 1052 13.28 -18.30 1.52
N ARG A 1053 11.99 -18.04 1.25
CA ARG A 1053 11.34 -18.53 0.03
C ARG A 1053 11.95 -17.93 -1.23
N PHE A 1054 12.48 -16.70 -1.19
CA PHE A 1054 13.18 -16.10 -2.32
C PHE A 1054 14.59 -16.69 -2.50
N ARG A 1055 15.37 -16.87 -1.43
CA ARG A 1055 16.73 -17.46 -1.46
C ARG A 1055 16.74 -18.96 -1.70
N GLY A 1056 15.84 -19.74 -1.09
CA GLY A 1056 15.68 -21.16 -1.40
C GLY A 1056 15.28 -21.39 -2.86
N ARG A 1057 14.51 -20.46 -3.45
CA ARG A 1057 14.17 -20.46 -4.89
C ARG A 1057 15.32 -19.99 -5.78
N VAL A 1058 16.16 -19.05 -5.35
CA VAL A 1058 17.37 -18.64 -6.09
C VAL A 1058 18.45 -19.71 -6.02
N ARG A 1059 18.55 -20.45 -4.91
CA ARG A 1059 19.49 -21.57 -4.75
C ARG A 1059 19.03 -22.80 -5.54
N ALA A 1060 17.74 -23.16 -5.46
CA ALA A 1060 17.16 -24.19 -6.32
C ALA A 1060 17.22 -23.81 -7.81
N ALA A 1061 17.11 -22.53 -8.17
CA ALA A 1061 17.29 -22.07 -9.54
C ALA A 1061 18.78 -21.96 -9.98
N ARG A 1062 19.73 -22.04 -9.04
CA ARG A 1062 21.18 -22.08 -9.33
C ARG A 1062 21.76 -23.49 -9.29
N GLU A 1063 21.08 -24.44 -8.65
CA GLU A 1063 21.42 -25.87 -8.66
C GLU A 1063 20.77 -26.60 -9.85
N VAL A 1064 19.87 -25.94 -10.58
CA VAL A 1064 19.22 -26.42 -11.81
C VAL A 1064 19.80 -25.75 -13.08
N VAL A 1065 20.71 -24.78 -12.93
CA VAL A 1065 21.63 -24.31 -13.99
C VAL A 1065 22.95 -25.01 -13.76
#